data_AF-A0A804JZZ9-F1
#
_entry.id   AF-A0A804JZZ9-F1
#
_cell.length_a   1.000
_cell.length_b   1.000
_cell.length_c   1.000
_cell.angle_alpha   90.00
_cell.angle_beta   90.00
_cell.angle_gamma   90.00
#
_symmetry.space_group_name_H-M   'P 1'
#
loop_
_entity.id
_entity.type
_entity.pdbx_description
1 polymer ?
#
loop_
_entity_poly.entity_id
_entity_poly.type
_entity_poly.pdbx_seq_one_letter_code
_entity_poly.pdbx_strand_id
1 'polypeptide(L)'
;MRRHNKLSKFISSIRTHVHRGNTEKLENKNDTEKNVERILQLITAEESDTVSFNSVNKSELTSLIKDIHKGYQALYGCYDELTEKLKKKFRQKEDNGNFSVNSTSDSSDSSDSPDSESELSTKNSGKNHEGEAKADISLEHYTNLQEQLEGAIRRNHELEAEAASMVAKITNLEGVDVLGETEDMNRILENQIHIMQENIKTLQSENRDLEQKLEASVKQHHELNQSICTMHEQIEILISEKMEALSKLQESEKYIEEHISEISHLKDKIMTMESDNMSLKQESEKQAQELAYLNQKIDDIDKEKEAILSENFELVSKIKGTEKALADQRDEANLNLKSATDDLSSKITQLLSGNEMLKLELEAANRNGHELTSRLRDAQEENGALNSEIDDLKTKSELLNNENTRLLNAIHVSNKQLKDKEAENSDLASRLKEAMQLAEEGQQKVELLSLEIEEVKRKSSQAYEVLEMELQAKEQEETKLKQILEATSDEKLVLISENEELSAKAKLFEGEITDLKSQRDQLEIEKSELRVRVENLDAELEATKVQLINAENKLEAAGQQIEKLTMENSELFSKSEIEGIQIKDLQHLLEHLKEENSTLNENKRLLQESEKIIEDLTVQIEQLKTDNGQLQNQVNDSSHEVELANHKLSELTKQIGVLEEEICTLISKLEQAEASIRKQADKLEAFTEENSTLLQKNMDMHERNSDLDSKLEDQMKAVRDGCLEILNLANNFDDEVTQKVTVQERLLLFLKSSLNDLHEECKQLKYRFHESCQKLEVAEAVGEERMKEINKLVESVKELQVNHNVSEAERAVIIKEVAGLKGQLETQSCLFKQNLKITETEYREKEAKHMKMIAELQCNVKKLENETRIMSAELTGTIEAVGSGVSDFCQGLDELESEFKQKHCGIERQLAWITVDAEIMKTRLRQKLYEKQEMNEKLRDMAVRLKESEEGMAALKHKAEGLRDRLGEKEKEMEKVSWRSIETDRRLEELETAVREKEEEIVARNKEKLEAIKQLSQMIDYQHEKYNQLGEYLVRLKPSNNRRRL
;
A
#
# COMPACT_ATOMS: atom_id res chain seq x y z
N MET A 1 56.89 54.07 -23.65
CA MET A 1 58.31 53.95 -23.19
C MET A 1 58.69 54.95 -22.08
N ARG A 2 57.96 55.07 -20.96
CA ARG A 2 58.41 55.84 -19.76
C ARG A 2 57.89 55.32 -18.41
N ARG A 3 57.37 54.08 -18.35
CA ARG A 3 56.96 53.41 -17.09
C ARG A 3 57.79 52.18 -16.71
N HIS A 4 58.64 51.66 -17.60
CA HIS A 4 59.52 50.51 -17.30
C HIS A 4 60.82 50.88 -16.56
N ASN A 5 61.14 52.17 -16.43
CA ASN A 5 62.42 52.66 -15.87
C ASN A 5 62.36 53.04 -14.37
N LYS A 6 61.19 52.98 -13.73
CA LYS A 6 61.04 53.22 -12.28
C LYS A 6 60.92 51.90 -11.48
N LEU A 7 60.41 50.83 -12.08
CA LEU A 7 60.32 49.51 -11.45
C LEU A 7 61.68 48.76 -11.46
N SER A 8 62.49 48.94 -12.51
CA SER A 8 63.84 48.37 -12.59
C SER A 8 64.82 48.97 -11.56
N LYS A 9 64.67 50.26 -11.22
CA LYS A 9 65.47 50.92 -10.16
C LYS A 9 65.09 50.53 -8.73
N PHE A 10 63.87 50.05 -8.50
CA PHE A 10 63.45 49.57 -7.19
C PHE A 10 63.95 48.13 -6.93
N ILE A 11 63.93 47.27 -7.95
CA ILE A 11 64.40 45.88 -7.84
C ILE A 11 65.94 45.80 -7.74
N SER A 12 66.70 46.71 -8.36
CA SER A 12 68.16 46.74 -8.22
C SER A 12 68.64 47.22 -6.84
N SER A 13 67.85 48.01 -6.10
CA SER A 13 68.23 48.55 -4.79
C SER A 13 68.02 47.57 -3.61
N ILE A 14 67.21 46.52 -3.79
CA ILE A 14 67.00 45.50 -2.76
C ILE A 14 68.07 44.38 -2.84
N ARG A 15 68.87 44.34 -3.92
CA ARG A 15 69.88 43.29 -4.13
C ARG A 15 71.20 43.48 -3.36
N THR A 16 71.46 44.62 -2.72
CA THR A 16 72.79 44.91 -2.12
C THR A 16 72.88 44.87 -0.60
N HIS A 17 71.81 44.59 0.14
CA HIS A 17 71.89 44.50 1.62
C HIS A 17 71.14 43.31 2.23
N VAL A 18 71.46 42.09 1.79
CA VAL A 18 71.55 40.94 2.71
C VAL A 18 72.61 39.98 2.15
N HIS A 19 73.82 40.04 2.70
CA HIS A 19 74.78 38.94 2.55
C HIS A 19 74.97 38.26 3.91
N ARG A 20 74.93 36.93 3.81
CA ARG A 20 75.67 35.95 4.63
C ARG A 20 74.95 35.40 5.87
N GLY A 21 74.21 34.32 5.65
CA GLY A 21 73.85 33.35 6.67
C GLY A 21 72.63 32.53 6.25
N ASN A 22 72.82 31.23 6.03
CA ASN A 22 71.81 30.19 5.78
C ASN A 22 71.50 29.87 4.31
N THR A 23 72.51 29.40 3.60
CA THR A 23 72.38 28.66 2.32
C THR A 23 72.04 27.18 2.53
N GLU A 24 71.15 26.84 3.47
CA GLU A 24 70.77 25.44 3.74
C GLU A 24 69.25 25.23 3.81
N LYS A 25 68.43 26.24 3.48
CA LYS A 25 66.95 26.12 3.48
C LYS A 25 66.31 26.65 2.21
N LEU A 26 66.97 26.44 1.07
CA LEU A 26 66.43 26.74 -0.27
C LEU A 26 66.22 25.47 -1.13
N GLU A 27 66.22 24.29 -0.52
CA GLU A 27 65.92 23.03 -1.19
C GLU A 27 64.39 22.76 -1.23
N ASN A 28 63.66 23.18 -0.19
CA ASN A 28 62.23 22.87 -0.05
C ASN A 28 61.29 23.63 -1.00
N LYS A 29 61.74 24.68 -1.71
CA LYS A 29 60.89 25.41 -2.67
C LYS A 29 60.75 24.66 -4.00
N ASN A 30 61.81 24.00 -4.46
CA ASN A 30 61.80 23.20 -5.69
C ASN A 30 60.99 21.90 -5.53
N ASP A 31 61.03 21.28 -4.34
CA ASP A 31 60.29 20.05 -4.07
C ASP A 31 58.78 20.30 -3.86
N THR A 32 58.41 21.47 -3.32
CA THR A 32 57.00 21.87 -3.21
C THR A 32 56.40 22.26 -4.57
N GLU A 33 57.17 22.92 -5.45
CA GLU A 33 56.74 23.19 -6.84
C GLU A 33 56.60 21.90 -7.67
N LYS A 34 57.53 20.94 -7.55
CA LYS A 34 57.42 19.61 -8.21
C LYS A 34 56.21 18.79 -7.74
N ASN A 35 55.87 18.84 -6.46
CA ASN A 35 54.69 18.16 -5.92
C ASN A 35 53.38 18.81 -6.40
N VAL A 36 53.35 20.14 -6.54
CA VAL A 36 52.19 20.86 -7.12
C VAL A 36 52.04 20.55 -8.61
N GLU A 37 53.13 20.47 -9.36
CA GLU A 37 53.13 20.11 -10.79
C GLU A 37 52.66 18.66 -11.01
N ARG A 38 52.97 17.75 -10.08
CA ARG A 38 52.51 16.35 -10.10
C ARG A 38 51.03 16.19 -9.72
N ILE A 39 50.51 17.04 -8.83
CA ILE A 39 49.07 17.13 -8.54
C ILE A 39 48.30 17.66 -9.74
N LEU A 40 48.84 18.68 -10.43
CA LEU A 40 48.24 19.21 -11.66
C LEU A 40 48.18 18.14 -12.76
N GLN A 41 49.23 17.32 -12.93
CA GLN A 41 49.22 16.19 -13.88
C GLN A 41 48.17 15.12 -13.58
N LEU A 42 47.90 14.84 -12.29
CA LEU A 42 46.87 13.89 -11.87
C LEU A 42 45.44 14.42 -12.10
N ILE A 43 45.24 15.74 -12.04
CA ILE A 43 43.96 16.41 -12.28
C ILE A 43 43.73 16.62 -13.80
N THR A 44 44.75 16.89 -14.60
CA THR A 44 44.60 17.03 -16.07
C THR A 44 44.37 15.71 -16.82
N ALA A 45 44.55 14.55 -16.17
CA ALA A 45 44.21 13.25 -16.76
C ALA A 45 42.70 12.94 -16.74
N GLU A 46 41.87 13.81 -16.16
CA GLU A 46 40.39 13.69 -16.08
C GLU A 46 39.65 14.15 -17.35
N GLU A 47 40.32 14.73 -18.35
CA GLU A 47 39.63 15.32 -19.53
C GLU A 47 39.68 14.49 -20.83
N SER A 48 40.22 13.26 -20.84
CA SER A 48 40.11 12.37 -22.01
C SER A 48 39.16 11.20 -21.75
N ASP A 49 38.01 11.25 -22.44
CA ASP A 49 37.01 10.19 -22.50
C ASP A 49 37.63 8.87 -22.95
N THR A 50 37.86 7.95 -22.00
CA THR A 50 37.55 6.51 -22.03
C THR A 50 38.42 5.76 -21.01
N VAL A 51 37.75 5.01 -20.12
CA VAL A 51 38.19 3.84 -19.31
C VAL A 51 37.93 3.99 -17.79
N SER A 52 36.97 3.17 -17.34
CA SER A 52 36.80 2.53 -16.02
C SER A 52 37.22 3.28 -14.73
N PHE A 53 36.21 3.75 -13.99
CA PHE A 53 36.25 4.05 -12.56
C PHE A 53 36.83 2.87 -11.77
N ASN A 54 38.11 2.94 -11.37
CA ASN A 54 38.69 2.40 -10.13
C ASN A 54 40.21 2.17 -10.28
N SER A 55 41.00 3.24 -10.20
CA SER A 55 42.29 3.26 -9.48
C SER A 55 43.00 4.60 -9.65
N VAL A 56 42.43 5.69 -9.11
CA VAL A 56 43.27 6.83 -8.71
C VAL A 56 43.62 6.58 -7.24
N ASN A 57 44.88 6.25 -6.97
CA ASN A 57 45.37 5.93 -5.64
C ASN A 57 45.22 7.15 -4.72
N LYS A 58 44.08 7.26 -4.03
CA LYS A 58 43.81 8.25 -2.99
C LYS A 58 44.93 8.32 -1.96
N SER A 59 45.66 7.22 -1.74
CA SER A 59 46.83 7.17 -0.85
C SER A 59 47.98 8.08 -1.31
N GLU A 60 48.24 8.17 -2.62
CA GLU A 60 49.35 8.95 -3.19
C GLU A 60 49.05 10.46 -3.19
N LEU A 61 47.79 10.83 -3.49
CA LEU A 61 47.32 12.22 -3.36
C LEU A 61 47.32 12.67 -1.89
N THR A 62 46.90 11.79 -0.97
CA THR A 62 46.88 12.10 0.47
C THR A 62 48.29 12.22 1.04
N SER A 63 49.28 11.46 0.54
CA SER A 63 50.68 11.64 0.94
C SER A 63 51.26 12.95 0.42
N LEU A 64 50.96 13.35 -0.82
CA LEU A 64 51.47 14.59 -1.39
C LEU A 64 50.90 15.84 -0.69
N ILE A 65 49.61 15.82 -0.34
CA ILE A 65 48.98 16.90 0.43
C ILE A 65 49.59 17.01 1.84
N LYS A 66 49.88 15.87 2.49
CA LYS A 66 50.56 15.85 3.80
C LYS A 66 51.98 16.42 3.74
N ASP A 67 52.71 16.15 2.67
CA ASP A 67 54.09 16.64 2.53
C ASP A 67 54.13 18.14 2.21
N ILE A 68 53.17 18.65 1.43
CA ILE A 68 52.99 20.11 1.22
C ILE A 68 52.62 20.80 2.54
N HIS A 69 51.73 20.19 3.34
CA HIS A 69 51.33 20.75 4.63
C HIS A 69 52.50 20.80 5.63
N LYS A 70 53.37 19.78 5.65
CA LYS A 70 54.61 19.79 6.44
C LYS A 70 55.61 20.86 5.97
N GLY A 71 55.74 21.04 4.66
CA GLY A 71 56.58 22.09 4.08
C GLY A 71 56.13 23.49 4.50
N TYR A 72 54.82 23.75 4.51
CA TYR A 72 54.24 25.00 4.99
C TYR A 72 54.36 25.19 6.51
N GLN A 73 54.17 24.14 7.31
CA GLN A 73 54.40 24.21 8.76
C GLN A 73 55.85 24.56 9.13
N ALA A 74 56.83 24.01 8.40
CA ALA A 74 58.24 24.36 8.60
C ALA A 74 58.56 25.82 8.23
N LEU A 75 57.87 26.37 7.24
CA LEU A 75 58.00 27.77 6.82
C LEU A 75 57.43 28.73 7.86
N TYR A 76 56.27 28.42 8.43
CA TYR A 76 55.68 29.19 9.53
C TYR A 76 56.53 29.12 10.81
N GLY A 77 57.09 27.95 11.14
CA GLY A 77 58.05 27.84 12.25
C GLY A 77 59.31 28.69 12.06
N CYS A 78 59.77 28.89 10.82
CA CYS A 78 60.88 29.80 10.54
C CYS A 78 60.49 31.29 10.66
N TYR A 79 59.23 31.64 10.35
CA TYR A 79 58.69 32.98 10.57
C TYR A 79 58.53 33.28 12.06
N ASP A 80 58.11 32.30 12.86
CA ASP A 80 58.02 32.42 14.32
C ASP A 80 59.41 32.60 14.96
N GLU A 81 60.42 31.85 14.51
CA GLU A 81 61.81 32.07 14.94
C GLU A 81 62.37 33.45 14.53
N LEU A 82 61.98 33.97 13.35
CA LEU A 82 62.36 35.31 12.91
C LEU A 82 61.69 36.38 13.78
N THR A 83 60.42 36.16 14.11
CA THR A 83 59.60 37.04 14.94
C THR A 83 60.08 37.04 16.40
N GLU A 84 60.48 35.88 16.92
CA GLU A 84 61.16 35.78 18.22
C GLU A 84 62.53 36.46 18.22
N LYS A 85 63.34 36.31 17.17
CA LYS A 85 64.63 37.00 17.05
C LYS A 85 64.48 38.52 16.94
N LEU A 86 63.40 39.00 16.31
CA LEU A 86 63.02 40.42 16.27
C LEU A 86 62.54 40.92 17.65
N LYS A 87 61.74 40.13 18.38
CA LYS A 87 61.34 40.41 19.77
C LYS A 87 62.53 40.43 20.73
N LYS A 88 63.53 39.57 20.53
CA LYS A 88 64.74 39.49 21.37
C LYS A 88 65.72 40.65 21.12
N LYS A 89 65.77 41.19 19.89
CA LYS A 89 66.54 42.42 19.59
C LYS A 89 65.90 43.71 20.13
N PHE A 90 64.60 43.71 20.40
CA PHE A 90 63.88 44.86 20.97
C PHE A 90 63.98 44.95 22.51
N ARG A 91 64.48 43.91 23.20
CA ARG A 91 64.69 43.88 24.67
C ARG A 91 66.16 43.87 25.09
N GLN A 92 66.98 44.76 24.53
CA GLN A 92 68.32 45.09 25.05
C GLN A 92 68.47 46.61 25.21
N LYS A 93 67.64 47.20 26.07
CA LYS A 93 67.99 48.37 26.87
C LYS A 93 67.01 48.41 28.04
N GLU A 94 67.57 48.45 29.24
CA GLU A 94 66.92 48.50 30.56
C GLU A 94 66.60 47.14 31.20
N ASP A 95 67.66 46.42 31.55
CA ASP A 95 67.71 45.59 32.75
C ASP A 95 68.10 46.47 33.95
N ASN A 96 67.26 46.50 35.00
CA ASN A 96 67.71 46.23 36.36
C ASN A 96 66.53 46.08 37.33
N GLY A 97 66.34 44.87 37.84
CA GLY A 97 66.02 44.70 39.27
C GLY A 97 64.72 43.98 39.66
N ASN A 98 64.74 42.65 39.56
CA ASN A 98 64.28 41.65 40.53
C ASN A 98 62.79 41.46 40.92
N PHE A 99 62.30 40.28 40.49
CA PHE A 99 61.62 39.21 41.24
C PHE A 99 60.49 39.57 42.24
N SER A 100 59.27 39.08 42.01
CA SER A 100 58.86 37.71 42.41
C SER A 100 57.33 37.52 42.30
N VAL A 101 56.98 36.34 41.78
CA VAL A 101 55.70 35.60 41.64
C VAL A 101 54.44 35.94 42.45
N ASN A 102 53.32 35.82 41.72
CA ASN A 102 52.01 35.21 42.04
C ASN A 102 51.06 35.89 43.05
N SER A 103 49.87 36.30 42.57
CA SER A 103 48.59 35.55 42.73
C SER A 103 47.36 36.47 42.57
N THR A 104 46.43 36.03 41.72
CA THR A 104 44.95 36.08 41.82
C THR A 104 44.19 37.26 42.44
N SER A 105 43.28 37.77 41.60
CA SER A 105 41.84 38.02 41.84
C SER A 105 41.34 39.25 42.61
N ASP A 106 40.45 39.96 41.90
CA ASP A 106 39.18 40.58 42.30
C ASP A 106 39.07 41.32 43.63
N SER A 107 38.70 42.61 43.56
CA SER A 107 37.33 43.06 43.81
C SER A 107 37.25 44.57 44.07
N SER A 108 36.06 45.09 43.79
CA SER A 108 35.56 46.47 43.86
C SER A 108 35.80 47.21 45.18
N ASP A 109 35.95 48.54 45.14
CA ASP A 109 34.87 49.53 45.36
C ASP A 109 35.39 50.90 45.89
N SER A 110 34.66 51.97 45.56
CA SER A 110 34.49 53.23 46.31
C SER A 110 35.56 54.37 46.37
N SER A 111 35.21 55.46 45.66
CA SER A 111 35.00 56.87 46.12
C SER A 111 36.14 57.88 46.43
N ASP A 112 36.07 58.99 45.67
CA ASP A 112 36.16 60.44 46.01
C ASP A 112 37.40 61.14 46.64
N SER A 113 38.07 61.95 45.78
CA SER A 113 38.35 63.41 45.89
C SER A 113 39.38 63.95 46.94
N PRO A 114 39.79 65.26 46.91
CA PRO A 114 40.91 65.82 46.11
C PRO A 114 41.85 66.78 46.91
N ASP A 115 42.65 67.59 46.18
CA ASP A 115 43.39 68.82 46.56
C ASP A 115 44.75 68.75 47.28
N SER A 116 45.78 69.35 46.67
CA SER A 116 46.25 70.72 47.03
C SER A 116 47.59 71.08 46.39
N GLU A 117 47.64 72.31 45.87
CA GLU A 117 48.82 73.07 45.46
C GLU A 117 49.71 73.48 46.67
N SER A 118 50.98 73.79 46.42
CA SER A 118 51.70 74.80 47.24
C SER A 118 52.89 75.41 46.49
N GLU A 119 53.06 76.71 46.70
CA GLU A 119 53.80 77.71 45.92
C GLU A 119 55.33 77.81 46.14
N LEU A 120 55.93 78.57 45.22
CA LEU A 120 57.18 79.35 45.23
C LEU A 120 57.67 79.91 46.58
N SER A 121 59.00 80.04 46.72
CA SER A 121 59.60 81.19 47.43
C SER A 121 61.06 81.50 47.00
N THR A 122 61.36 82.79 46.88
CA THR A 122 62.69 83.42 46.74
C THR A 122 62.83 84.47 47.85
N LYS A 123 64.01 84.61 48.49
CA LYS A 123 64.47 85.86 49.16
C LYS A 123 65.96 85.82 49.58
N ASN A 124 66.57 87.01 49.48
CA ASN A 124 67.99 87.38 49.68
C ASN A 124 68.40 87.72 51.13
N SER A 125 69.73 87.68 51.37
CA SER A 125 70.59 88.62 52.14
C SER A 125 70.72 88.57 53.69
N GLY A 126 71.98 88.47 54.14
CA GLY A 126 72.57 89.38 55.15
C GLY A 126 72.82 88.88 56.59
N LYS A 127 74.10 88.80 57.01
CA LYS A 127 74.55 88.69 58.42
C LYS A 127 75.61 89.76 58.70
N ASN A 128 75.44 90.52 59.79
CA ASN A 128 76.51 91.13 60.59
C ASN A 128 75.96 91.41 62.01
N HIS A 129 76.77 91.12 63.02
CA HIS A 129 76.48 91.26 64.45
C HIS A 129 77.24 92.45 65.04
N GLU A 130 76.58 93.24 65.89
CA GLU A 130 77.21 94.08 66.92
C GLU A 130 76.32 94.10 68.17
N GLY A 131 76.96 94.05 69.34
CA GLY A 131 76.38 94.24 70.67
C GLY A 131 77.14 95.34 71.42
N GLU A 132 76.40 96.15 72.17
CA GLU A 132 76.83 97.38 72.86
C GLU A 132 77.75 97.14 74.08
N ALA A 133 78.62 98.12 74.40
CA ALA A 133 78.71 98.78 75.72
C ALA A 133 79.77 99.91 75.77
N LYS A 134 79.43 101.01 76.48
CA LYS A 134 80.20 102.24 76.76
C LYS A 134 81.30 102.08 77.84
N ALA A 135 82.37 102.88 77.76
CA ALA A 135 82.73 103.95 78.74
C ALA A 135 84.21 104.43 78.68
N ASP A 136 84.36 105.76 78.54
CA ASP A 136 85.31 106.75 79.10
C ASP A 136 86.85 106.59 79.23
N ILE A 137 87.51 107.75 79.07
CA ILE A 137 88.92 108.07 78.79
C ILE A 137 89.74 108.35 80.07
N SER A 138 91.07 108.13 80.04
CA SER A 138 92.03 108.91 80.87
C SER A 138 93.41 109.11 80.19
N LEU A 139 94.03 110.25 80.53
CA LEU A 139 94.99 111.08 79.78
C LEU A 139 96.49 110.77 80.04
N GLU A 140 96.83 109.65 80.68
CA GLU A 140 98.21 109.37 81.14
C GLU A 140 99.07 108.57 80.13
N HIS A 141 98.51 108.18 78.99
CA HIS A 141 99.22 107.51 77.89
C HIS A 141 99.97 108.48 76.95
N TYR A 142 99.79 109.78 77.11
CA TYR A 142 100.20 110.79 76.11
C TYR A 142 101.71 110.90 75.92
N THR A 143 102.51 110.63 76.95
CA THR A 143 103.98 110.77 76.89
C THR A 143 104.67 109.56 76.28
N ASN A 144 104.16 108.36 76.49
CA ASN A 144 104.69 107.13 75.86
C ASN A 144 104.24 107.02 74.38
N LEU A 145 103.06 107.56 74.06
CA LEU A 145 102.60 107.68 72.68
C LEU A 145 103.49 108.62 71.85
N GLN A 146 104.09 109.65 72.45
CA GLN A 146 104.90 110.62 71.73
C GLN A 146 106.23 110.03 71.23
N GLU A 147 106.86 109.15 72.01
CA GLU A 147 108.07 108.43 71.60
C GLU A 147 107.77 107.36 70.52
N GLN A 148 106.62 106.68 70.63
CA GLN A 148 106.15 105.75 69.59
C GLN A 148 105.75 106.48 68.29
N LEU A 149 105.24 107.71 68.38
CA LEU A 149 104.85 108.53 67.23
C LEU A 149 106.08 108.99 66.43
N GLU A 150 107.18 109.38 67.07
CA GLU A 150 108.43 109.74 66.36
C GLU A 150 109.11 108.53 65.70
N GLY A 151 108.94 107.32 66.26
CA GLY A 151 109.30 106.07 65.61
C GLY A 151 108.40 105.76 64.39
N ALA A 152 107.09 105.98 64.53
CA ALA A 152 106.11 105.77 63.47
C ALA A 152 106.26 106.77 62.30
N ILE A 153 106.62 108.03 62.56
CA ILE A 153 106.84 109.05 61.50
C ILE A 153 108.00 108.65 60.59
N ARG A 154 109.11 108.13 61.14
CA ARG A 154 110.23 107.64 60.30
C ARG A 154 109.83 106.43 59.46
N ARG A 155 109.05 105.50 60.02
CA ARG A 155 108.53 104.33 59.31
C ARG A 155 107.51 104.72 58.25
N ASN A 156 106.70 105.75 58.50
CA ASN A 156 105.77 106.30 57.51
C ASN A 156 106.49 106.97 56.34
N HIS A 157 107.58 107.70 56.56
CA HIS A 157 108.33 108.26 55.42
C HIS A 157 109.02 107.18 54.57
N GLU A 158 109.49 106.08 55.16
CA GLU A 158 109.95 104.92 54.39
C GLU A 158 108.82 104.24 53.60
N LEU A 159 107.65 104.06 54.22
CA LEU A 159 106.46 103.50 53.55
C LEU A 159 105.87 104.45 52.50
N GLU A 160 105.96 105.77 52.68
CA GLU A 160 105.54 106.76 51.68
C GLU A 160 106.48 106.77 50.47
N ALA A 161 107.80 106.58 50.68
CA ALA A 161 108.76 106.43 49.59
C ALA A 161 108.55 105.10 48.82
N GLU A 162 108.19 104.03 49.53
CA GLU A 162 107.87 102.73 48.91
C GLU A 162 106.51 102.76 48.18
N ALA A 163 105.52 103.47 48.73
CA ALA A 163 104.22 103.71 48.09
C ALA A 163 104.36 104.60 46.84
N ALA A 164 105.20 105.65 46.86
CA ALA A 164 105.48 106.46 45.67
C ALA A 164 106.14 105.64 44.54
N SER A 165 106.98 104.67 44.89
CA SER A 165 107.58 103.71 43.94
C SER A 165 106.56 102.72 43.37
N MET A 166 105.60 102.25 44.17
CA MET A 166 104.51 101.39 43.69
C MET A 166 103.50 102.16 42.83
N VAL A 167 103.15 103.40 43.19
CA VAL A 167 102.25 104.25 42.40
C VAL A 167 102.86 104.56 41.03
N ALA A 168 104.18 104.81 40.94
CA ALA A 168 104.87 104.98 39.65
C ALA A 168 104.89 103.72 38.77
N LYS A 169 104.78 102.52 39.35
CA LYS A 169 104.62 101.26 38.60
C LYS A 169 103.18 101.02 38.15
N ILE A 170 102.19 101.47 38.92
CA ILE A 170 100.77 101.35 38.57
C ILE A 170 100.38 102.37 37.50
N THR A 171 100.88 103.61 37.56
CA THR A 171 100.63 104.63 36.51
C THR A 171 101.30 104.32 35.16
N ASN A 172 102.27 103.40 35.11
CA ASN A 172 102.86 102.90 33.87
C ASN A 172 102.16 101.65 33.30
N LEU A 173 101.16 101.09 33.99
CA LEU A 173 100.29 100.01 33.50
C LEU A 173 98.92 100.52 33.03
N GLU A 174 98.60 101.80 33.23
CA GLU A 174 97.44 102.50 32.67
C GLU A 174 97.81 103.30 31.40
N GLY A 175 98.72 102.74 30.59
CA GLY A 175 99.02 103.20 29.24
C GLY A 175 97.92 102.79 28.25
N VAL A 176 97.14 103.78 27.82
CA VAL A 176 96.23 104.00 26.68
C VAL A 176 96.13 103.00 25.49
N ASP A 177 96.81 101.86 25.42
CA ASP A 177 96.73 100.90 24.30
C ASP A 177 95.99 99.56 24.60
N VAL A 178 95.48 99.32 25.82
CA VAL A 178 94.77 98.06 26.17
C VAL A 178 93.23 98.20 26.20
N LEU A 179 92.69 99.43 26.17
CA LEU A 179 91.24 99.67 26.13
C LEU A 179 90.64 99.59 24.71
N GLY A 180 91.40 99.94 23.66
CA GLY A 180 90.95 99.81 22.27
C GLY A 180 90.83 98.36 21.79
N GLU A 181 91.81 97.51 22.13
CA GLU A 181 91.76 96.08 21.78
C GLU A 181 90.66 95.33 22.55
N THR A 182 90.31 95.77 23.77
CA THR A 182 89.23 95.18 24.55
C THR A 182 87.85 95.64 24.09
N GLU A 183 87.69 96.88 23.62
CA GLU A 183 86.45 97.36 22.99
C GLU A 183 86.22 96.75 21.59
N ASP A 184 87.26 96.61 20.77
CA ASP A 184 87.14 95.94 19.46
C ASP A 184 86.85 94.44 19.61
N MET A 185 87.45 93.77 20.61
CA MET A 185 87.14 92.37 20.93
C MET A 185 85.71 92.22 21.46
N ASN A 186 85.24 93.14 22.31
CA ASN A 186 83.84 93.15 22.78
C ASN A 186 82.87 93.36 21.61
N ARG A 187 83.18 94.25 20.67
CA ARG A 187 82.36 94.47 19.47
C ARG A 187 82.32 93.25 18.54
N ILE A 188 83.42 92.50 18.41
CA ILE A 188 83.45 91.23 17.68
C ILE A 188 82.61 90.16 18.39
N LEU A 189 82.74 90.05 19.71
CA LEU A 189 81.95 89.11 20.52
C LEU A 189 80.47 89.45 20.50
N GLU A 190 80.09 90.73 20.59
CA GLU A 190 78.70 91.19 20.46
C GLU A 190 78.12 90.87 19.09
N ASN A 191 78.88 91.09 18.01
CA ASN A 191 78.46 90.70 16.66
C ASN A 191 78.31 89.17 16.53
N GLN A 192 79.21 88.38 17.11
CA GLN A 192 79.08 86.93 17.13
C GLN A 192 77.88 86.46 17.95
N ILE A 193 77.62 87.08 19.10
CA ILE A 193 76.43 86.84 19.92
C ILE A 193 75.16 87.20 19.13
N HIS A 194 75.15 88.32 18.40
CA HIS A 194 74.01 88.69 17.56
C HIS A 194 73.79 87.68 16.42
N ILE A 195 74.85 87.25 15.73
CA ILE A 195 74.77 86.22 14.69
C ILE A 195 74.27 84.89 15.28
N MET A 196 74.75 84.50 16.46
CA MET A 196 74.27 83.30 17.16
C MET A 196 72.80 83.42 17.58
N GLN A 197 72.36 84.57 18.07
CA GLN A 197 70.96 84.81 18.41
C GLN A 197 70.05 84.78 17.17
N GLU A 198 70.53 85.29 16.05
CA GLU A 198 69.81 85.24 14.77
C GLU A 198 69.72 83.81 14.23
N ASN A 199 70.80 83.03 14.30
CA ASN A 199 70.79 81.60 13.96
C ASN A 199 69.91 80.77 14.91
N ILE A 200 69.87 81.09 16.20
CA ILE A 200 68.94 80.44 17.13
C ILE A 200 67.50 80.76 16.74
N LYS A 201 67.19 82.00 16.35
CA LYS A 201 65.86 82.37 15.87
C LYS A 201 65.48 81.64 14.58
N THR A 202 66.39 81.53 13.61
CA THR A 202 66.12 80.79 12.36
C THR A 202 65.91 79.29 12.64
N LEU A 203 66.74 78.67 13.47
CA LEU A 203 66.56 77.28 13.90
C LEU A 203 65.27 77.08 14.69
N GLN A 204 64.85 78.06 15.52
CA GLN A 204 63.57 78.02 16.22
C GLN A 204 62.36 78.17 15.28
N SER A 205 62.48 78.92 14.18
CA SER A 205 61.44 78.93 13.14
C SER A 205 61.42 77.62 12.36
N GLU A 206 62.58 77.08 11.99
CA GLU A 206 62.67 75.79 11.28
C GLU A 206 62.12 74.63 12.12
N ASN A 207 62.43 74.59 13.42
CA ASN A 207 61.87 73.59 14.33
C ASN A 207 60.35 73.74 14.46
N ARG A 208 59.81 74.96 14.50
CA ARG A 208 58.35 75.19 14.49
C ARG A 208 57.71 74.72 13.20
N ASP A 209 58.33 74.97 12.05
CA ASP A 209 57.83 74.52 10.75
C ASP A 209 57.89 72.99 10.63
N LEU A 210 58.94 72.35 11.17
CA LEU A 210 59.07 70.89 11.23
C LEU A 210 58.06 70.26 12.18
N GLU A 211 57.81 70.86 13.35
CA GLU A 211 56.77 70.44 14.28
C GLU A 211 55.38 70.52 13.63
N GLN A 212 55.07 71.60 12.91
CA GLN A 212 53.82 71.71 12.17
C GLN A 212 53.68 70.66 11.06
N LYS A 213 54.76 70.39 10.31
CA LYS A 213 54.77 69.33 9.28
C LYS A 213 54.63 67.94 9.88
N LEU A 214 55.28 67.69 11.01
CA LEU A 214 55.17 66.43 11.74
C LEU A 214 53.74 66.23 12.26
N GLU A 215 53.13 67.27 12.84
CA GLU A 215 51.76 67.19 13.32
C GLU A 215 50.75 66.99 12.17
N ALA A 216 50.95 67.65 11.03
CA ALA A 216 50.14 67.40 9.84
C ALA A 216 50.28 65.94 9.34
N SER A 217 51.50 65.39 9.34
CA SER A 217 51.74 64.00 8.97
C SER A 217 51.12 63.01 9.98
N VAL A 218 51.13 63.33 11.28
CA VAL A 218 50.50 62.49 12.32
C VAL A 218 48.97 62.49 12.16
N LYS A 219 48.37 63.65 11.86
CA LYS A 219 46.92 63.75 11.56
C LYS A 219 46.56 62.92 10.33
N GLN A 220 47.33 63.04 9.25
CA GLN A 220 47.13 62.23 8.05
C GLN A 220 47.28 60.72 8.32
N HIS A 221 48.26 60.32 9.14
CA HIS A 221 48.43 58.91 9.53
C HIS A 221 47.26 58.41 10.38
N HIS A 222 46.73 59.25 11.27
CA HIS A 222 45.55 58.91 12.08
C HIS A 222 44.31 58.70 11.21
N GLU A 223 44.05 59.61 10.25
CA GLU A 223 42.94 59.50 9.28
C GLU A 223 43.08 58.24 8.42
N LEU A 224 44.28 57.94 7.92
CA LEU A 224 44.55 56.72 7.16
C LEU A 224 44.29 55.47 8.01
N ASN A 225 44.76 55.46 9.26
CA ASN A 225 44.59 54.31 10.15
C ASN A 225 43.11 54.10 10.51
N GLN A 226 42.35 55.18 10.71
CA GLN A 226 40.91 55.11 10.91
C GLN A 226 40.20 54.53 9.68
N SER A 227 40.56 54.98 8.47
CA SER A 227 40.03 54.41 7.22
C SER A 227 40.37 52.92 7.08
N ILE A 228 41.60 52.51 7.42
CA ILE A 228 42.02 51.11 7.44
C ILE A 228 41.16 50.30 8.40
N CYS A 229 40.90 50.76 9.63
CA CYS A 229 40.01 50.08 10.57
C CYS A 229 38.59 49.91 10.02
N THR A 230 38.01 50.97 9.44
CA THR A 230 36.66 50.88 8.85
C THR A 230 36.59 49.91 7.66
N MET A 231 37.64 49.83 6.85
CA MET A 231 37.71 48.85 5.76
C MET A 231 37.88 47.41 6.28
N HIS A 232 38.64 47.20 7.37
CA HIS A 232 38.75 45.88 8.00
C HIS A 232 37.40 45.41 8.55
N GLU A 233 36.66 46.29 9.23
CA GLU A 233 35.30 45.99 9.70
C GLU A 233 34.36 45.60 8.54
N GLN A 234 34.40 46.35 7.43
CA GLN A 234 33.61 46.00 6.24
C GLN A 234 34.01 44.65 5.62
N ILE A 235 35.31 44.34 5.58
CA ILE A 235 35.80 43.04 5.09
C ILE A 235 35.31 41.91 6.00
N GLU A 236 35.31 42.09 7.32
CA GLU A 236 34.87 41.09 8.28
C GLU A 236 33.36 40.84 8.21
N ILE A 237 32.57 41.90 7.99
CA ILE A 237 31.13 41.80 7.69
C ILE A 237 30.91 41.02 6.39
N LEU A 238 31.60 41.39 5.29
CA LEU A 238 31.46 40.70 4.01
C LEU A 238 31.89 39.23 4.06
N ILE A 239 32.92 38.89 4.86
CA ILE A 239 33.32 37.51 5.10
C ILE A 239 32.21 36.75 5.82
N SER A 240 31.60 37.37 6.83
CA SER A 240 30.49 36.77 7.59
C SER A 240 29.26 36.53 6.71
N GLU A 241 28.87 37.52 5.90
CA GLU A 241 27.77 37.41 4.93
C GLU A 241 28.05 36.33 3.88
N LYS A 242 29.29 36.25 3.38
CA LYS A 242 29.71 35.18 2.45
C LYS A 242 29.61 33.80 3.09
N MET A 243 30.03 33.64 4.35
CA MET A 243 29.92 32.37 5.06
C MET A 243 28.46 31.97 5.26
N GLU A 244 27.59 32.91 5.62
CA GLU A 244 26.15 32.65 5.76
C GLU A 244 25.50 32.25 4.43
N ALA A 245 25.85 32.94 3.34
CA ALA A 245 25.37 32.60 2.00
C ALA A 245 25.84 31.19 1.58
N LEU A 246 27.07 30.81 1.89
CA LEU A 246 27.59 29.46 1.62
C LEU A 246 26.86 28.38 2.43
N SER A 247 26.57 28.63 3.71
CA SER A 247 25.78 27.70 4.54
C SER A 247 24.37 27.50 3.98
N LYS A 248 23.69 28.59 3.57
CA LYS A 248 22.37 28.52 2.92
C LYS A 248 22.41 27.77 1.60
N LEU A 249 23.48 27.96 0.80
CA LEU A 249 23.66 27.25 -0.46
C LEU A 249 23.88 25.74 -0.23
N GLN A 250 24.72 25.36 0.74
CA GLN A 250 24.95 23.96 1.11
C GLN A 250 23.68 23.27 1.62
N GLU A 251 22.84 23.97 2.37
CA GLU A 251 21.55 23.44 2.82
C GLU A 251 20.59 23.22 1.64
N SER A 252 20.55 24.17 0.69
CA SER A 252 19.75 24.01 -0.53
C SER A 252 20.26 22.88 -1.43
N GLU A 253 21.58 22.66 -1.52
CA GLU A 253 22.17 21.54 -2.27
C GLU A 253 21.77 20.19 -1.65
N LYS A 254 21.83 20.08 -0.31
CA LYS A 254 21.39 18.88 0.40
C LYS A 254 19.91 18.58 0.14
N TYR A 255 19.06 19.61 0.16
CA TYR A 255 17.64 19.46 -0.15
C TYR A 255 17.42 18.98 -1.59
N ILE A 256 18.15 19.53 -2.56
CA ILE A 256 18.09 19.09 -3.96
C ILE A 256 18.53 17.62 -4.10
N GLU A 257 19.58 17.21 -3.40
CA GLU A 257 20.11 15.84 -3.44
C GLU A 257 19.12 14.80 -2.85
N GLU A 258 18.41 15.17 -1.79
CA GLU A 258 17.30 14.38 -1.24
C GLU A 258 16.15 14.23 -2.26
N HIS A 259 15.74 15.32 -2.93
CA HIS A 259 14.72 15.27 -3.99
C HIS A 259 15.15 14.45 -5.20
N ILE A 260 16.42 14.51 -5.61
CA ILE A 260 16.95 13.67 -6.68
C ILE A 260 16.87 12.18 -6.30
N SER A 261 17.18 11.86 -5.05
CA SER A 261 17.08 10.49 -4.51
C SER A 261 15.63 9.99 -4.50
N GLU A 262 14.68 10.84 -4.10
CA GLU A 262 13.25 10.51 -4.11
C GLU A 262 12.70 10.36 -5.54
N ILE A 263 13.10 11.24 -6.47
CA ILE A 263 12.79 11.12 -7.90
C ILE A 263 13.32 9.79 -8.46
N SER A 264 14.54 9.39 -8.11
CA SER A 264 15.11 8.10 -8.54
C SER A 264 14.29 6.92 -8.02
N HIS A 265 13.93 6.93 -6.74
CA HIS A 265 13.09 5.89 -6.14
C HIS A 265 11.69 5.82 -6.77
N LEU A 266 11.06 6.96 -7.03
CA LEU A 266 9.77 7.01 -7.72
C LEU A 266 9.86 6.50 -9.15
N LYS A 267 10.96 6.78 -9.86
CA LYS A 267 11.21 6.27 -11.20
C LYS A 267 11.34 4.75 -11.23
N ASP A 268 12.07 4.17 -10.27
CA ASP A 268 12.18 2.71 -10.14
C ASP A 268 10.82 2.08 -9.84
N LYS A 269 10.01 2.71 -8.98
CA LYS A 269 8.64 2.27 -8.69
C LYS A 269 7.70 2.38 -9.91
N ILE A 270 7.88 3.39 -10.76
CA ILE A 270 7.15 3.49 -12.03
C ILE A 270 7.56 2.34 -12.96
N MET A 271 8.85 2.04 -13.09
CA MET A 271 9.33 0.93 -13.92
C MET A 271 8.78 -0.44 -13.46
N THR A 272 8.71 -0.69 -12.15
CA THR A 272 8.11 -1.93 -11.63
C THR A 272 6.62 -2.00 -11.89
N MET A 273 5.87 -0.91 -11.66
CA MET A 273 4.44 -0.86 -11.99
C MET A 273 4.16 -1.02 -13.49
N GLU A 274 5.00 -0.47 -14.36
CA GLU A 274 4.87 -0.66 -15.82
C GLU A 274 5.11 -2.12 -16.22
N SER A 275 6.11 -2.78 -15.63
CA SER A 275 6.35 -4.22 -15.82
C SER A 275 5.15 -5.06 -15.36
N ASP A 276 4.62 -4.77 -14.17
CA ASP A 276 3.46 -5.48 -13.63
C ASP A 276 2.22 -5.27 -14.53
N ASN A 277 1.98 -4.04 -14.99
CA ASN A 277 0.90 -3.72 -15.93
C ASN A 277 1.04 -4.48 -17.27
N MET A 278 2.26 -4.64 -17.78
CA MET A 278 2.50 -5.45 -18.99
C MET A 278 2.17 -6.92 -18.75
N SER A 279 2.53 -7.48 -17.60
CA SER A 279 2.21 -8.87 -17.24
C SER A 279 0.70 -9.08 -17.06
N LEU A 280 0.00 -8.16 -16.39
CA LEU A 280 -1.44 -8.18 -16.20
C LEU A 280 -2.19 -8.04 -17.53
N LYS A 281 -1.71 -7.17 -18.43
CA LYS A 281 -2.27 -7.03 -19.78
C LYS A 281 -2.15 -8.34 -20.57
N GLN A 282 -0.98 -8.99 -20.50
CA GLN A 282 -0.78 -10.28 -21.18
C GLN A 282 -1.68 -11.37 -20.61
N GLU A 283 -1.90 -11.39 -19.30
CA GLU A 283 -2.84 -12.31 -18.65
C GLU A 283 -4.29 -12.02 -19.03
N SER A 284 -4.69 -10.74 -19.08
CA SER A 284 -6.02 -10.33 -19.54
C SER A 284 -6.27 -10.72 -21.00
N GLU A 285 -5.27 -10.63 -21.88
CA GLU A 285 -5.37 -11.06 -23.28
C GLU A 285 -5.53 -12.59 -23.40
N LYS A 286 -4.79 -13.36 -22.60
CA LYS A 286 -4.97 -14.83 -22.54
C LYS A 286 -6.37 -15.21 -22.09
N GLN A 287 -6.88 -14.57 -21.03
CA GLN A 287 -8.25 -14.81 -20.55
C GLN A 287 -9.30 -14.42 -21.59
N ALA A 288 -9.10 -13.31 -22.32
CA ALA A 288 -9.99 -12.93 -23.41
C ALA A 288 -10.00 -13.95 -24.55
N GLN A 289 -8.84 -14.54 -24.89
CA GLN A 289 -8.75 -15.62 -25.88
C GLN A 289 -9.44 -16.90 -25.41
N GLU A 290 -9.29 -17.27 -24.14
CA GLU A 290 -9.97 -18.44 -23.56
C GLU A 290 -11.49 -18.25 -23.52
N LEU A 291 -11.98 -17.04 -23.17
CA LEU A 291 -13.40 -16.70 -23.24
C LEU A 291 -13.94 -16.75 -24.68
N ALA A 292 -13.17 -16.27 -25.66
CA ALA A 292 -13.56 -16.36 -27.07
C ALA A 292 -13.67 -17.83 -27.52
N TYR A 293 -12.74 -18.69 -27.09
CA TYR A 293 -12.78 -20.13 -27.37
C TYR A 293 -13.99 -20.81 -26.71
N LEU A 294 -14.28 -20.50 -25.44
CA LEU A 294 -15.44 -21.05 -24.73
C LEU A 294 -16.76 -20.59 -25.35
N ASN A 295 -16.88 -19.31 -25.72
CA ASN A 295 -18.07 -18.79 -26.40
C ASN A 295 -18.28 -19.48 -27.75
N GLN A 296 -17.23 -19.71 -28.53
CA GLN A 296 -17.32 -20.46 -29.77
C GLN A 296 -17.86 -21.88 -29.54
N LYS A 297 -17.39 -22.55 -28.47
CA LYS A 297 -17.85 -23.89 -28.09
C LYS A 297 -19.32 -23.88 -27.65
N ILE A 298 -19.77 -22.84 -26.95
CA ILE A 298 -21.18 -22.65 -26.59
C ILE A 298 -22.04 -22.48 -27.84
N ASP A 299 -21.62 -21.63 -28.78
CA ASP A 299 -22.33 -21.43 -30.05
C ASP A 299 -22.46 -22.74 -30.86
N ASP A 300 -21.42 -23.57 -30.85
CA ASP A 300 -21.45 -24.86 -31.54
C ASP A 300 -22.39 -25.87 -30.84
N ILE A 301 -22.42 -25.89 -29.50
CA ILE A 301 -23.38 -26.68 -28.72
C ILE A 301 -24.82 -26.19 -28.95
N ASP A 302 -25.04 -24.87 -29.02
CA ASP A 302 -26.38 -24.32 -29.27
C ASP A 302 -26.88 -24.66 -30.68
N LYS A 303 -26.00 -24.67 -31.69
CA LYS A 303 -26.34 -25.18 -33.04
C LYS A 303 -26.69 -26.67 -33.01
N GLU A 304 -25.92 -27.49 -32.29
CA GLU A 304 -26.20 -28.92 -32.14
C GLU A 304 -27.55 -29.15 -31.44
N LYS A 305 -27.82 -28.39 -30.37
CA LYS A 305 -29.09 -28.40 -29.66
C LYS A 305 -30.27 -28.01 -30.57
N GLU A 306 -30.14 -26.98 -31.39
CA GLU A 306 -31.18 -26.61 -32.36
C GLU A 306 -31.42 -27.70 -33.42
N ALA A 307 -30.35 -28.37 -33.87
CA ALA A 307 -30.46 -29.51 -34.78
C ALA A 307 -31.20 -30.69 -34.13
N ILE A 308 -30.84 -31.06 -32.89
CA ILE A 308 -31.51 -32.11 -32.12
C ILE A 308 -32.97 -31.75 -31.84
N LEU A 309 -33.28 -30.48 -31.51
CA LEU A 309 -34.65 -30.02 -31.31
C LEU A 309 -35.49 -30.13 -32.59
N SER A 310 -34.91 -29.81 -33.75
CA SER A 310 -35.57 -29.96 -35.05
C SER A 310 -35.83 -31.44 -35.38
N GLU A 311 -34.85 -32.32 -35.12
CA GLU A 311 -35.02 -33.77 -35.30
C GLU A 311 -36.10 -34.33 -34.36
N ASN A 312 -36.08 -33.93 -33.09
CA ASN A 312 -37.12 -34.31 -32.12
C ASN A 312 -38.51 -33.84 -32.56
N PHE A 313 -38.63 -32.62 -33.12
CA PHE A 313 -39.90 -32.13 -33.64
C PHE A 313 -40.41 -32.99 -34.82
N GLU A 314 -39.52 -33.40 -35.72
CA GLU A 314 -39.85 -34.33 -36.81
C GLU A 314 -40.28 -35.71 -36.29
N LEU A 315 -39.54 -36.27 -35.32
CA LEU A 315 -39.87 -37.56 -34.71
C LEU A 315 -41.22 -37.50 -33.99
N VAL A 316 -41.50 -36.45 -33.22
CA VAL A 316 -42.80 -36.26 -32.57
C VAL A 316 -43.93 -36.18 -33.61
N SER A 317 -43.70 -35.48 -34.72
CA SER A 317 -44.68 -35.41 -35.82
C SER A 317 -44.94 -36.80 -36.44
N LYS A 318 -43.88 -37.60 -36.64
CA LYS A 318 -43.99 -39.00 -37.10
C LYS A 318 -44.73 -39.89 -36.08
N ILE A 319 -44.39 -39.79 -34.79
CA ILE A 319 -45.05 -40.54 -33.71
C ILE A 319 -46.55 -40.22 -33.72
N LYS A 320 -46.91 -38.94 -33.77
CA LYS A 320 -48.31 -38.50 -33.81
C LYS A 320 -49.05 -39.02 -35.05
N GLY A 321 -48.37 -39.11 -36.19
CA GLY A 321 -48.89 -39.75 -37.40
C GLY A 321 -49.12 -41.24 -37.23
N THR A 322 -48.18 -41.96 -36.61
CA THR A 322 -48.31 -43.41 -36.34
C THR A 322 -49.36 -43.73 -35.28
N GLU A 323 -49.49 -42.90 -34.24
CA GLU A 323 -50.54 -43.01 -33.22
C GLU A 323 -51.92 -42.86 -33.83
N LYS A 324 -52.08 -41.91 -34.76
CA LYS A 324 -53.33 -41.73 -35.50
C LYS A 324 -53.65 -42.96 -36.36
N ALA A 325 -52.66 -43.49 -37.09
CA ALA A 325 -52.85 -44.70 -37.89
C ALA A 325 -53.20 -45.92 -37.03
N LEU A 326 -52.59 -46.08 -35.86
CA LEU A 326 -52.92 -47.14 -34.90
C LEU A 326 -54.32 -46.97 -34.30
N ALA A 327 -54.74 -45.74 -34.02
CA ALA A 327 -56.10 -45.44 -33.55
C ALA A 327 -57.14 -45.81 -34.62
N ASP A 328 -56.93 -45.41 -35.87
CA ASP A 328 -57.80 -45.74 -37.00
C ASP A 328 -57.90 -47.27 -37.18
N GLN A 329 -56.77 -47.99 -37.09
CA GLN A 329 -56.72 -49.44 -37.22
C GLN A 329 -57.39 -50.17 -36.04
N ARG A 330 -57.27 -49.63 -34.83
CA ARG A 330 -57.96 -50.14 -33.63
C ARG A 330 -59.47 -49.97 -33.74
N ASP A 331 -59.93 -48.83 -34.24
CA ASP A 331 -61.35 -48.56 -34.45
C ASP A 331 -61.94 -49.49 -35.52
N GLU A 332 -61.20 -49.76 -36.59
CA GLU A 332 -61.58 -50.73 -37.62
C GLU A 332 -61.62 -52.17 -37.06
N ALA A 333 -60.64 -52.58 -36.26
CA ALA A 333 -60.64 -53.89 -35.60
C ALA A 333 -61.82 -54.06 -34.63
N ASN A 334 -62.15 -53.01 -33.86
CA ASN A 334 -63.31 -53.00 -32.97
C ASN A 334 -64.64 -53.10 -33.74
N LEU A 335 -64.75 -52.42 -34.88
CA LEU A 335 -65.94 -52.50 -35.76
C LEU A 335 -66.12 -53.92 -36.30
N ASN A 336 -65.02 -54.55 -36.75
CA ASN A 336 -65.02 -55.93 -37.25
C ASN A 336 -65.41 -56.94 -36.16
N LEU A 337 -64.83 -56.83 -34.96
CA LEU A 337 -65.18 -57.65 -33.80
C LEU A 337 -66.66 -57.48 -33.40
N LYS A 338 -67.19 -56.26 -33.47
CA LYS A 338 -68.60 -55.99 -33.20
C LYS A 338 -69.51 -56.71 -34.19
N SER A 339 -69.21 -56.63 -35.49
CA SER A 339 -69.98 -57.33 -36.53
C SER A 339 -69.96 -58.87 -36.33
N ALA A 340 -68.80 -59.44 -36.01
CA ALA A 340 -68.66 -60.86 -35.76
C ALA A 340 -69.41 -61.31 -34.49
N THR A 341 -69.45 -60.46 -33.46
CA THR A 341 -70.20 -60.72 -32.22
C THR A 341 -71.71 -60.70 -32.46
N ASP A 342 -72.18 -59.76 -33.29
CA ASP A 342 -73.60 -59.65 -33.66
C ASP A 342 -74.03 -60.85 -34.54
N ASP A 343 -73.18 -61.29 -35.47
CA ASP A 343 -73.40 -62.50 -36.28
C ASP A 343 -73.44 -63.78 -35.45
N LEU A 344 -72.51 -63.95 -34.50
CA LEU A 344 -72.51 -65.08 -33.58
C LEU A 344 -73.74 -65.06 -32.66
N SER A 345 -74.16 -63.87 -32.20
CA SER A 345 -75.37 -63.72 -31.40
C SER A 345 -76.63 -64.09 -32.19
N SER A 346 -76.71 -63.70 -33.46
CA SER A 346 -77.78 -64.14 -34.38
C SER A 346 -77.80 -65.66 -34.53
N LYS A 347 -76.63 -66.29 -34.70
CA LYS A 347 -76.48 -67.75 -34.81
C LYS A 347 -76.90 -68.49 -33.53
N ILE A 348 -76.51 -67.99 -32.36
CA ILE A 348 -76.90 -68.53 -31.05
C ILE A 348 -78.42 -68.47 -30.89
N THR A 349 -79.04 -67.34 -31.26
CA THR A 349 -80.51 -67.17 -31.19
C THR A 349 -81.24 -68.16 -32.11
N GLN A 350 -80.68 -68.41 -33.30
CA GLN A 350 -81.21 -69.39 -34.25
C GLN A 350 -81.11 -70.84 -33.72
N LEU A 351 -79.97 -71.20 -33.10
CA LEU A 351 -79.78 -72.52 -32.48
C LEU A 351 -80.68 -72.74 -31.26
N LEU A 352 -80.88 -71.72 -30.43
CA LEU A 352 -81.81 -71.78 -29.30
C LEU A 352 -83.25 -72.03 -29.78
N SER A 353 -83.70 -71.36 -30.83
CA SER A 353 -85.02 -71.60 -31.43
C SER A 353 -85.17 -73.00 -32.05
N GLY A 354 -84.09 -73.57 -32.60
CA GLY A 354 -84.06 -74.94 -33.10
C GLY A 354 -84.12 -76.00 -31.99
N ASN A 355 -83.43 -75.78 -30.87
CA ASN A 355 -83.50 -76.65 -29.69
C ASN A 355 -84.90 -76.64 -29.06
N GLU A 356 -85.59 -75.51 -29.08
CA GLU A 356 -86.95 -75.39 -28.57
C GLU A 356 -87.98 -76.16 -29.44
N MET A 357 -87.73 -76.25 -30.75
CA MET A 357 -88.52 -77.05 -31.69
C MET A 357 -88.32 -78.57 -31.48
N LEU A 358 -87.07 -79.01 -31.27
CA LEU A 358 -86.75 -80.42 -31.00
C LEU A 358 -87.30 -80.90 -29.65
N LYS A 359 -87.38 -80.01 -28.66
CA LYS A 359 -87.99 -80.31 -27.36
C LYS A 359 -89.50 -80.59 -27.47
N LEU A 360 -90.22 -79.84 -28.31
CA LEU A 360 -91.64 -80.07 -28.59
C LEU A 360 -91.90 -81.39 -29.35
N GLU A 361 -90.94 -81.83 -30.17
CA GLU A 361 -90.99 -83.11 -30.89
C GLU A 361 -90.74 -84.32 -29.97
N LEU A 362 -89.85 -84.18 -28.97
CA LEU A 362 -89.57 -85.19 -27.95
C LEU A 362 -90.75 -85.40 -26.97
N GLU A 363 -91.45 -84.32 -26.62
CA GLU A 363 -92.66 -84.37 -25.77
C GLU A 363 -93.88 -85.00 -26.49
N ALA A 364 -93.91 -84.99 -27.82
CA ALA A 364 -94.92 -85.70 -28.60
C ALA A 364 -94.67 -87.22 -28.64
N ALA A 365 -93.41 -87.66 -28.71
CA ALA A 365 -93.03 -89.07 -28.70
C ALA A 365 -93.28 -89.77 -27.35
N ASN A 366 -93.13 -89.05 -26.23
CA ASN A 366 -93.34 -89.59 -24.88
C ASN A 366 -94.81 -89.90 -24.55
N ARG A 367 -95.80 -89.32 -25.26
CA ARG A 367 -97.22 -89.64 -25.03
C ARG A 367 -97.62 -91.04 -25.53
N ASN A 368 -96.89 -91.62 -26.49
CA ASN A 368 -97.18 -92.96 -27.03
C ASN A 368 -96.59 -94.12 -26.19
N GLY A 369 -95.62 -93.84 -25.31
CA GLY A 369 -95.00 -94.87 -24.46
C GLY A 369 -95.84 -95.26 -23.23
N HIS A 370 -96.68 -94.36 -22.73
CA HIS A 370 -97.44 -94.56 -21.50
C HIS A 370 -98.59 -95.59 -21.60
N GLU A 371 -99.05 -95.93 -22.80
CA GLU A 371 -100.16 -96.89 -22.99
C GLU A 371 -99.70 -98.37 -22.92
N LEU A 372 -98.43 -98.65 -23.18
CA LEU A 372 -97.85 -100.00 -23.08
C LEU A 372 -97.40 -100.36 -21.66
N THR A 373 -96.99 -99.37 -20.85
CA THR A 373 -96.52 -99.58 -19.47
C THR A 373 -97.66 -99.92 -18.50
N SER A 374 -98.91 -99.61 -18.86
CA SER A 374 -100.07 -99.88 -18.00
C SER A 374 -100.57 -101.33 -18.04
N ARG A 375 -100.11 -102.16 -18.99
CA ARG A 375 -100.50 -103.59 -19.09
C ARG A 375 -99.53 -104.57 -18.43
N LEU A 376 -98.34 -104.12 -18.02
CA LEU A 376 -97.32 -104.96 -17.35
C LEU A 376 -97.46 -104.94 -15.81
N ARG A 377 -98.19 -103.97 -15.27
CA ARG A 377 -98.35 -103.72 -13.83
C ARG A 377 -99.22 -104.77 -13.13
N ASP A 378 -100.21 -105.34 -13.83
CA ASP A 378 -101.18 -106.27 -13.23
C ASP A 378 -100.64 -107.71 -13.07
N ALA A 379 -99.47 -108.02 -13.64
CA ALA A 379 -98.83 -109.34 -13.55
C ALA A 379 -97.68 -109.44 -12.53
N GLN A 380 -97.29 -108.32 -11.88
CA GLN A 380 -96.17 -108.28 -10.92
C GLN A 380 -96.61 -108.28 -9.45
N GLU A 381 -97.91 -108.24 -9.17
CA GLU A 381 -98.47 -108.23 -7.81
C GLU A 381 -98.50 -109.63 -7.13
N GLU A 382 -98.23 -110.72 -7.87
CA GLU A 382 -98.25 -112.10 -7.31
C GLU A 382 -96.87 -112.63 -6.86
N ASN A 383 -95.76 -111.91 -7.13
CA ASN A 383 -94.40 -112.29 -6.68
C ASN A 383 -93.92 -111.56 -5.41
N GLY A 384 -94.76 -110.70 -4.80
CA GLY A 384 -94.39 -109.81 -3.71
C GLY A 384 -94.30 -110.44 -2.31
N ALA A 385 -94.78 -111.67 -2.10
CA ALA A 385 -94.95 -112.21 -0.74
C ALA A 385 -93.82 -113.11 -0.21
N LEU A 386 -92.82 -113.48 -1.03
CA LEU A 386 -91.68 -114.32 -0.60
C LEU A 386 -90.31 -113.67 -0.79
N ASN A 387 -90.23 -112.47 -1.38
CA ASN A 387 -88.97 -111.74 -1.61
C ASN A 387 -88.69 -110.63 -0.56
N SER A 388 -89.67 -110.30 0.30
CA SER A 388 -89.51 -109.22 1.30
C SER A 388 -88.67 -109.60 2.53
N GLU A 389 -88.39 -110.89 2.78
CA GLU A 389 -87.61 -111.34 3.96
C GLU A 389 -86.14 -111.60 3.63
N ILE A 390 -85.79 -111.76 2.35
CA ILE A 390 -84.41 -111.98 1.87
C ILE A 390 -83.70 -110.64 1.56
N ASP A 391 -84.43 -109.61 1.12
CA ASP A 391 -83.85 -108.28 0.83
C ASP A 391 -83.55 -107.45 2.10
N ASP A 392 -84.25 -107.66 3.21
CA ASP A 392 -84.04 -106.93 4.48
C ASP A 392 -82.69 -107.28 5.18
N LEU A 393 -82.16 -108.49 4.97
CA LEU A 393 -80.86 -108.89 5.51
C LEU A 393 -79.69 -108.54 4.57
N LYS A 394 -79.96 -108.34 3.27
CA LYS A 394 -78.96 -107.97 2.25
C LYS A 394 -78.70 -106.46 2.20
N THR A 395 -79.76 -105.66 2.28
CA THR A 395 -79.69 -104.18 2.37
C THR A 395 -78.96 -103.69 3.62
N LYS A 396 -79.06 -104.41 4.74
CA LYS A 396 -78.38 -104.05 6.01
C LYS A 396 -76.87 -104.30 5.98
N SER A 397 -76.38 -105.24 5.18
CA SER A 397 -74.95 -105.50 4.96
C SER A 397 -74.32 -104.49 4.00
N GLU A 398 -75.02 -104.12 2.91
CA GLU A 398 -74.55 -103.14 1.94
C GLU A 398 -74.59 -101.69 2.45
N LEU A 399 -75.56 -101.32 3.30
CA LEU A 399 -75.58 -100.00 3.95
C LEU A 399 -74.41 -99.81 4.93
N LEU A 400 -74.01 -100.86 5.67
CA LEU A 400 -72.89 -100.80 6.61
C LEU A 400 -71.53 -100.72 5.90
N ASN A 401 -71.40 -101.35 4.73
CA ASN A 401 -70.19 -101.28 3.91
C ASN A 401 -70.04 -99.92 3.20
N ASN A 402 -71.15 -99.37 2.68
CA ASN A 402 -71.15 -98.05 2.05
C ASN A 402 -70.92 -96.91 3.06
N GLU A 403 -71.42 -97.03 4.29
CA GLU A 403 -71.19 -96.06 5.36
C GLU A 403 -69.72 -96.07 5.84
N ASN A 404 -69.11 -97.26 6.00
CA ASN A 404 -67.68 -97.38 6.31
C ASN A 404 -66.78 -96.77 5.21
N THR A 405 -67.15 -96.92 3.94
CA THR A 405 -66.41 -96.34 2.81
C THR A 405 -66.57 -94.81 2.76
N ARG A 406 -67.75 -94.29 3.13
CA ARG A 406 -68.00 -92.85 3.27
C ARG A 406 -67.22 -92.22 4.43
N LEU A 407 -67.19 -92.89 5.59
CA LEU A 407 -66.44 -92.45 6.76
C LEU A 407 -64.92 -92.49 6.51
N LEU A 408 -64.40 -93.50 5.81
CA LEU A 408 -62.99 -93.55 5.41
C LEU A 408 -62.60 -92.41 4.46
N ASN A 409 -63.45 -92.08 3.48
CA ASN A 409 -63.22 -90.94 2.59
C ASN A 409 -63.33 -89.60 3.32
N ALA A 410 -64.26 -89.45 4.26
CA ALA A 410 -64.39 -88.25 5.10
C ALA A 410 -63.20 -88.07 6.05
N ILE A 411 -62.67 -89.16 6.62
CA ILE A 411 -61.44 -89.17 7.43
C ILE A 411 -60.24 -88.82 6.54
N HIS A 412 -60.17 -89.30 5.30
CA HIS A 412 -59.08 -88.97 4.39
C HIS A 412 -59.08 -87.50 3.97
N VAL A 413 -60.25 -86.92 3.66
CA VAL A 413 -60.41 -85.49 3.36
C VAL A 413 -60.09 -84.64 4.59
N SER A 414 -60.57 -85.03 5.77
CA SER A 414 -60.26 -84.31 7.02
C SER A 414 -58.77 -84.36 7.37
N ASN A 415 -58.12 -85.52 7.21
CA ASN A 415 -56.67 -85.65 7.45
C ASN A 415 -55.84 -84.85 6.43
N LYS A 416 -56.29 -84.73 5.18
CA LYS A 416 -55.65 -83.87 4.20
C LYS A 416 -55.78 -82.39 4.58
N GLN A 417 -56.98 -81.95 4.97
CA GLN A 417 -57.21 -80.59 5.47
C GLN A 417 -56.41 -80.29 6.75
N LEU A 418 -56.24 -81.27 7.64
CA LEU A 418 -55.46 -81.13 8.86
C LEU A 418 -53.96 -80.98 8.53
N LYS A 419 -53.45 -81.72 7.54
CA LYS A 419 -52.08 -81.54 7.02
C LYS A 419 -51.86 -80.18 6.36
N ASP A 420 -52.83 -79.73 5.56
CA ASP A 420 -52.76 -78.41 4.91
C ASP A 420 -52.79 -77.29 5.97
N LYS A 421 -53.59 -77.46 7.04
CA LYS A 421 -53.63 -76.54 8.18
C LYS A 421 -52.37 -76.59 9.05
N GLU A 422 -51.75 -77.75 9.23
CA GLU A 422 -50.45 -77.88 9.92
C GLU A 422 -49.34 -77.18 9.14
N ALA A 423 -49.34 -77.28 7.81
CA ALA A 423 -48.40 -76.56 6.96
C ALA A 423 -48.61 -75.03 7.02
N GLU A 424 -49.86 -74.57 6.97
CA GLU A 424 -50.21 -73.15 7.14
C GLU A 424 -49.81 -72.62 8.52
N ASN A 425 -49.97 -73.42 9.58
CA ASN A 425 -49.57 -73.03 10.94
C ASN A 425 -48.04 -72.98 11.10
N SER A 426 -47.30 -73.85 10.40
CA SER A 426 -45.84 -73.81 10.34
C SER A 426 -45.34 -72.55 9.62
N ASP A 427 -46.01 -72.13 8.54
CA ASP A 427 -45.69 -70.91 7.79
C ASP A 427 -46.07 -69.63 8.55
N LEU A 428 -47.17 -69.66 9.30
CA LEU A 428 -47.52 -68.55 10.20
C LEU A 428 -46.52 -68.44 11.37
N ALA A 429 -46.02 -69.55 11.90
CA ALA A 429 -45.02 -69.54 12.97
C ALA A 429 -43.66 -68.97 12.52
N SER A 430 -43.22 -69.25 11.29
CA SER A 430 -42.01 -68.63 10.72
C SER A 430 -42.20 -67.13 10.49
N ARG A 431 -43.35 -66.72 9.91
CA ARG A 431 -43.68 -65.31 9.71
C ARG A 431 -43.79 -64.52 11.03
N LEU A 432 -44.29 -65.14 12.09
CA LEU A 432 -44.34 -64.51 13.42
C LEU A 432 -42.94 -64.30 14.01
N LYS A 433 -42.01 -65.22 13.76
CA LYS A 433 -40.61 -65.10 14.20
C LYS A 433 -39.88 -63.99 13.45
N GLU A 434 -40.08 -63.88 12.14
CA GLU A 434 -39.55 -62.77 11.33
C GLU A 434 -40.14 -61.42 11.77
N ALA A 435 -41.44 -61.34 12.05
CA ALA A 435 -42.08 -60.12 12.54
C ALA A 435 -41.54 -59.69 13.91
N MET A 436 -41.24 -60.63 14.81
CA MET A 436 -40.62 -60.32 16.11
C MET A 436 -39.19 -59.78 15.95
N GLN A 437 -38.42 -60.34 15.01
CA GLN A 437 -37.05 -59.91 14.77
C GLN A 437 -37.00 -58.49 14.15
N LEU A 438 -37.91 -58.20 13.21
CA LEU A 438 -38.10 -56.86 12.64
C LEU A 438 -38.58 -55.83 13.69
N ALA A 439 -39.42 -56.24 14.64
CA ALA A 439 -39.87 -55.36 15.72
C ALA A 439 -38.73 -55.00 16.68
N GLU A 440 -37.83 -55.93 16.98
CA GLU A 440 -36.66 -55.69 17.84
C GLU A 440 -35.61 -54.80 17.14
N GLU A 441 -35.38 -54.99 15.84
CA GLU A 441 -34.57 -54.08 15.01
C GLU A 441 -35.18 -52.67 14.93
N GLY A 442 -36.50 -52.58 14.76
CA GLY A 442 -37.22 -51.29 14.79
C GLY A 442 -37.09 -50.57 16.14
N GLN A 443 -37.16 -51.31 17.25
CA GLN A 443 -36.99 -50.75 18.60
C GLN A 443 -35.59 -50.14 18.80
N GLN A 444 -34.54 -50.83 18.33
CA GLN A 444 -33.16 -50.32 18.41
C GLN A 444 -32.95 -49.07 17.54
N LYS A 445 -33.60 -49.01 16.37
CA LYS A 445 -33.54 -47.85 15.47
C LYS A 445 -34.21 -46.61 16.05
N VAL A 446 -35.35 -46.79 16.73
CA VAL A 446 -36.05 -45.73 17.47
C VAL A 446 -35.18 -45.18 18.62
N GLU A 447 -34.44 -46.04 19.33
CA GLU A 447 -33.56 -45.61 20.42
C GLU A 447 -32.37 -44.76 19.90
N LEU A 448 -31.79 -45.15 18.76
CA LEU A 448 -30.75 -44.39 18.05
C LEU A 448 -31.26 -43.03 17.56
N LEU A 449 -32.42 -42.99 16.90
CA LEU A 449 -33.02 -41.74 16.44
C LEU A 449 -33.40 -40.80 17.59
N SER A 450 -33.79 -41.34 18.75
CA SER A 450 -34.09 -40.55 19.95
C SER A 450 -32.84 -39.82 20.49
N LEU A 451 -31.68 -40.50 20.46
CA LEU A 451 -30.39 -39.88 20.81
C LEU A 451 -29.99 -38.80 19.80
N GLU A 452 -30.24 -39.02 18.50
CA GLU A 452 -29.90 -38.08 17.44
C GLU A 452 -30.81 -36.82 17.48
N ILE A 453 -32.09 -36.98 17.82
CA ILE A 453 -33.02 -35.86 18.07
C ILE A 453 -32.58 -35.03 19.28
N GLU A 454 -32.18 -35.66 20.39
CA GLU A 454 -31.63 -34.94 21.56
C GLU A 454 -30.34 -34.19 21.21
N GLU A 455 -29.46 -34.76 20.37
CA GLU A 455 -28.26 -34.08 19.90
C GLU A 455 -28.58 -32.88 19.00
N VAL A 456 -29.55 -33.00 18.08
CA VAL A 456 -30.03 -31.91 17.23
C VAL A 456 -30.68 -30.81 18.07
N LYS A 457 -31.48 -31.17 19.07
CA LYS A 457 -32.09 -30.22 20.01
C LYS A 457 -31.04 -29.45 20.82
N ARG A 458 -29.99 -30.14 21.29
CA ARG A 458 -28.85 -29.52 21.97
C ARG A 458 -28.09 -28.55 21.05
N LYS A 459 -27.84 -28.94 19.79
CA LYS A 459 -27.19 -28.08 18.78
C LYS A 459 -28.07 -26.86 18.44
N SER A 460 -29.38 -27.04 18.35
CA SER A 460 -30.34 -25.95 18.14
C SER A 460 -30.35 -24.96 19.30
N SER A 461 -30.36 -25.42 20.55
CA SER A 461 -30.29 -24.52 21.72
C SER A 461 -28.97 -23.74 21.78
N GLN A 462 -27.83 -24.37 21.46
CA GLN A 462 -26.54 -23.68 21.38
C GLN A 462 -26.52 -22.62 20.27
N ALA A 463 -27.14 -22.89 19.12
CA ALA A 463 -27.25 -21.90 18.04
C ALA A 463 -28.13 -20.70 18.44
N TYR A 464 -29.22 -20.93 19.18
CA TYR A 464 -30.06 -19.86 19.71
C TYR A 464 -29.33 -18.96 20.70
N GLU A 465 -28.53 -19.55 21.60
CA GLU A 465 -27.75 -18.80 22.60
C GLU A 465 -26.66 -17.93 21.94
N VAL A 466 -26.01 -18.42 20.88
CA VAL A 466 -25.03 -17.64 20.09
C VAL A 466 -25.69 -16.47 19.36
N LEU A 467 -26.87 -16.70 18.74
CA LEU A 467 -27.63 -15.64 18.07
C LEU A 467 -28.10 -14.55 19.04
N GLU A 468 -28.49 -14.92 20.26
CA GLU A 468 -28.89 -13.97 21.30
C GLU A 468 -27.71 -13.13 21.78
N MET A 469 -26.52 -13.73 21.95
CA MET A 469 -25.28 -13.01 22.25
C MET A 469 -24.85 -12.07 21.12
N GLU A 470 -24.98 -12.48 19.86
CA GLU A 470 -24.69 -11.63 18.70
C GLU A 470 -25.66 -10.44 18.61
N LEU A 471 -26.94 -10.64 18.90
CA LEU A 471 -27.94 -9.58 18.88
C LEU A 471 -27.69 -8.54 19.98
N GLN A 472 -27.35 -8.98 21.20
CA GLN A 472 -26.95 -8.08 22.29
C GLN A 472 -25.64 -7.32 21.97
N ALA A 473 -24.66 -7.98 21.33
CA ALA A 473 -23.44 -7.30 20.89
C ALA A 473 -23.73 -6.22 19.84
N LYS A 474 -24.66 -6.48 18.92
CA LYS A 474 -25.10 -5.53 17.90
C LYS A 474 -25.89 -4.35 18.48
N GLU A 475 -26.74 -4.58 19.48
CA GLU A 475 -27.42 -3.50 20.22
C GLU A 475 -26.42 -2.62 20.99
N GLN A 476 -25.37 -3.21 21.57
CA GLN A 476 -24.28 -2.44 22.20
C GLN A 476 -23.45 -1.65 21.18
N GLU A 477 -23.29 -2.17 19.97
CA GLU A 477 -22.61 -1.47 18.87
C GLU A 477 -23.45 -0.29 18.35
N GLU A 478 -24.78 -0.47 18.22
CA GLU A 478 -25.71 0.60 17.83
C GLU A 478 -25.73 1.74 18.86
N THR A 479 -25.73 1.42 20.15
CA THR A 479 -25.69 2.42 21.22
C THR A 479 -24.36 3.20 21.24
N LYS A 480 -23.23 2.53 20.98
CA LYS A 480 -21.93 3.22 20.81
C LYS A 480 -21.90 4.09 19.57
N LEU A 481 -22.46 3.63 18.45
CA LEU A 481 -22.57 4.43 17.23
C LEU A 481 -23.45 5.66 17.41
N LYS A 482 -24.56 5.55 18.16
CA LYS A 482 -25.39 6.71 18.54
C LYS A 482 -24.63 7.75 19.35
N GLN A 483 -23.84 7.32 20.34
CA GLN A 483 -23.00 8.24 21.13
C GLN A 483 -21.91 8.92 20.30
N ILE A 484 -21.28 8.19 19.39
CA ILE A 484 -20.29 8.77 18.46
C ILE A 484 -20.97 9.80 17.55
N LEU A 485 -22.16 9.49 17.02
CA LEU A 485 -22.88 10.39 16.12
C LEU A 485 -23.32 11.70 16.81
N GLU A 486 -23.70 11.62 18.09
CA GLU A 486 -24.02 12.78 18.93
C GLU A 486 -22.76 13.63 19.19
N ALA A 487 -21.65 13.01 19.60
CA ALA A 487 -20.37 13.70 19.78
C ALA A 487 -19.84 14.34 18.48
N THR A 488 -20.02 13.68 17.34
CA THR A 488 -19.62 14.21 16.03
C THR A 488 -20.50 15.38 15.60
N SER A 489 -21.78 15.37 15.99
CA SER A 489 -22.70 16.50 15.76
C SER A 489 -22.30 17.72 16.58
N ASP A 490 -21.91 17.51 17.84
CA ASP A 490 -21.46 18.59 18.72
C ASP A 490 -20.11 19.17 18.26
N GLU A 491 -19.17 18.32 17.86
CA GLU A 491 -17.88 18.74 17.28
C GLU A 491 -18.09 19.53 15.97
N LYS A 492 -19.04 19.12 15.14
CA LYS A 492 -19.43 19.87 13.94
C LYS A 492 -19.97 21.26 14.26
N LEU A 493 -20.74 21.43 15.33
CA LEU A 493 -21.24 22.75 15.74
C LEU A 493 -20.09 23.65 16.23
N VAL A 494 -19.12 23.09 16.95
CA VAL A 494 -17.91 23.83 17.38
C VAL A 494 -17.07 24.25 16.17
N LEU A 495 -16.84 23.34 15.21
CA LEU A 495 -16.10 23.64 13.99
C LEU A 495 -16.80 24.67 13.10
N ILE A 496 -18.13 24.68 13.06
CA ILE A 496 -18.89 25.73 12.35
C ILE A 496 -18.64 27.10 13.00
N SER A 497 -18.69 27.18 14.35
CA SER A 497 -18.40 28.42 15.08
C SER A 497 -16.96 28.90 14.87
N GLU A 498 -15.99 27.98 14.91
CA GLU A 498 -14.58 28.30 14.71
C GLU A 498 -14.31 28.75 13.26
N ASN A 499 -14.98 28.14 12.28
CA ASN A 499 -14.88 28.53 10.87
C ASN A 499 -15.53 29.91 10.60
N GLU A 500 -16.60 30.26 11.32
CA GLU A 500 -17.18 31.61 11.28
C GLU A 500 -16.22 32.66 11.86
N GLU A 501 -15.52 32.36 12.96
CA GLU A 501 -14.49 33.23 13.54
C GLU A 501 -13.26 33.37 12.62
N LEU A 502 -12.78 32.28 12.04
CA LEU A 502 -11.69 32.29 11.07
C LEU A 502 -12.08 33.06 9.80
N SER A 503 -13.33 32.94 9.34
CA SER A 503 -13.84 33.73 8.23
C SER A 503 -13.89 35.23 8.54
N ALA A 504 -14.25 35.60 9.78
CA ALA A 504 -14.19 36.99 10.24
C ALA A 504 -12.74 37.52 10.28
N LYS A 505 -11.79 36.73 10.79
CA LYS A 505 -10.36 37.07 10.76
C LYS A 505 -9.81 37.18 9.33
N ALA A 506 -10.21 36.29 8.43
CA ALA A 506 -9.82 36.35 7.03
C ALA A 506 -10.28 37.65 6.35
N LYS A 507 -11.48 38.13 6.65
CA LYS A 507 -11.98 39.43 6.15
C LYS A 507 -11.20 40.62 6.70
N LEU A 508 -10.74 40.55 7.96
CA LEU A 508 -9.87 41.59 8.55
C LEU A 508 -8.51 41.62 7.85
N PHE A 509 -7.87 40.46 7.67
CA PHE A 509 -6.61 40.38 6.92
C PHE A 509 -6.76 40.81 5.46
N GLU A 510 -7.90 40.54 4.82
CA GLU A 510 -8.16 41.03 3.46
C GLU A 510 -8.21 42.57 3.42
N GLY A 511 -8.79 43.21 4.45
CA GLY A 511 -8.72 44.66 4.65
C GLY A 511 -7.29 45.17 4.82
N GLU A 512 -6.50 44.55 5.69
CA GLU A 512 -5.08 44.91 5.91
C GLU A 512 -4.24 44.74 4.63
N ILE A 513 -4.49 43.69 3.84
CA ILE A 513 -3.84 43.47 2.55
C ILE A 513 -4.22 44.57 1.57
N THR A 514 -5.48 45.01 1.54
CA THR A 514 -5.89 46.13 0.66
C THR A 514 -5.20 47.44 1.06
N ASP A 515 -5.04 47.70 2.35
CA ASP A 515 -4.34 48.88 2.85
C ASP A 515 -2.83 48.83 2.53
N LEU A 516 -2.16 47.70 2.77
CA LEU A 516 -0.76 47.50 2.40
C LEU A 516 -0.54 47.60 0.89
N LYS A 517 -1.50 47.13 0.09
CA LYS A 517 -1.44 47.25 -1.37
C LYS A 517 -1.53 48.71 -1.81
N SER A 518 -2.39 49.51 -1.17
CA SER A 518 -2.45 50.96 -1.42
C SER A 518 -1.15 51.67 -1.01
N GLN A 519 -0.53 51.29 0.11
CA GLN A 519 0.77 51.82 0.53
C GLN A 519 1.89 51.45 -0.44
N ARG A 520 1.92 50.20 -0.92
CA ARG A 520 2.86 49.75 -1.95
C ARG A 520 2.69 50.56 -3.24
N ASP A 521 1.46 50.78 -3.68
CA ASP A 521 1.19 51.54 -4.91
C ASP A 521 1.65 52.99 -4.77
N GLN A 522 1.47 53.60 -3.59
CA GLN A 522 1.99 54.93 -3.28
C GLN A 522 3.53 54.98 -3.30
N LEU A 523 4.20 53.98 -2.70
CA LEU A 523 5.66 53.89 -2.71
C LEU A 523 6.22 53.63 -4.12
N GLU A 524 5.51 52.89 -4.97
CA GLU A 524 5.93 52.66 -6.36
C GLU A 524 5.81 53.96 -7.19
N ILE A 525 4.80 54.79 -6.91
CA ILE A 525 4.70 56.15 -7.49
C ILE A 525 5.90 56.99 -7.04
N GLU A 526 6.21 57.07 -5.75
CA GLU A 526 7.38 57.82 -5.26
C GLU A 526 8.70 57.32 -5.86
N LYS A 527 8.87 56.00 -5.98
CA LYS A 527 10.03 55.39 -6.62
C LYS A 527 10.13 55.76 -8.10
N SER A 528 9.01 55.85 -8.81
CA SER A 528 8.99 56.30 -10.21
C SER A 528 9.38 57.78 -10.34
N GLU A 529 8.94 58.63 -9.40
CA GLU A 529 9.33 60.04 -9.35
C GLU A 529 10.82 60.23 -9.03
N LEU A 530 11.36 59.46 -8.08
CA LEU A 530 12.79 59.45 -7.76
C LEU A 530 13.64 58.95 -8.94
N ARG A 531 13.17 57.94 -9.68
CA ARG A 531 13.85 57.47 -10.89
C ARG A 531 13.97 58.59 -11.93
N VAL A 532 12.90 59.33 -12.19
CA VAL A 532 12.93 60.49 -13.10
C VAL A 532 13.89 61.58 -12.58
N ARG A 533 13.97 61.78 -11.25
CA ARG A 533 14.94 62.71 -10.64
C ARG A 533 16.39 62.28 -10.92
N VAL A 534 16.69 60.99 -10.80
CA VAL A 534 18.03 60.43 -11.08
C VAL A 534 18.37 60.57 -12.57
N GLU A 535 17.44 60.24 -13.47
CA GLU A 535 17.65 60.40 -14.92
C GLU A 535 17.94 61.85 -15.31
N ASN A 536 17.26 62.82 -14.68
CA ASN A 536 17.55 64.24 -14.91
C ASN A 536 18.93 64.65 -14.38
N LEU A 537 19.35 64.15 -13.21
CA LEU A 537 20.68 64.40 -12.67
C LEU A 537 21.79 63.75 -13.51
N ASP A 538 21.55 62.56 -14.05
CA ASP A 538 22.46 61.90 -14.99
C ASP A 538 22.60 62.70 -16.29
N ALA A 539 21.50 63.26 -16.80
CA ALA A 539 21.54 64.15 -17.97
C ALA A 539 22.33 65.44 -17.70
N GLU A 540 22.19 66.03 -16.50
CA GLU A 540 23.01 67.17 -16.06
C GLU A 540 24.48 66.78 -15.92
N LEU A 541 24.77 65.60 -15.36
CA LEU A 541 26.13 65.10 -15.20
C LEU A 541 26.79 64.84 -16.56
N GLU A 542 26.08 64.27 -17.53
CA GLU A 542 26.56 64.13 -18.90
C GLU A 542 26.77 65.49 -19.59
N ALA A 543 25.90 66.48 -19.36
CA ALA A 543 26.14 67.83 -19.86
C ALA A 543 27.43 68.45 -19.26
N THR A 544 27.71 68.23 -17.98
CA THR A 544 28.96 68.71 -17.35
C THR A 544 30.19 67.94 -17.85
N LYS A 545 30.10 66.63 -18.11
CA LYS A 545 31.17 65.84 -18.74
C LYS A 545 31.50 66.36 -20.14
N VAL A 546 30.49 66.69 -20.94
CA VAL A 546 30.71 67.30 -22.27
C VAL A 546 31.40 68.67 -22.15
N GLN A 547 31.08 69.46 -21.13
CA GLN A 547 31.81 70.71 -20.85
C GLN A 547 33.26 70.46 -20.44
N LEU A 548 33.54 69.42 -19.64
CA LEU A 548 34.90 69.02 -19.24
C LEU A 548 35.72 68.58 -20.46
N ILE A 549 35.16 67.72 -21.32
CA ILE A 549 35.82 67.26 -22.56
C ILE A 549 36.16 68.45 -23.46
N ASN A 550 35.28 69.45 -23.58
CA ASN A 550 35.57 70.67 -24.32
C ASN A 550 36.70 71.51 -23.71
N ALA A 551 36.85 71.51 -22.37
CA ALA A 551 37.96 72.16 -21.70
C ALA A 551 39.28 71.38 -21.89
N GLU A 552 39.23 70.06 -21.82
CA GLU A 552 40.37 69.17 -22.10
C GLU A 552 40.85 69.31 -23.54
N ASN A 553 39.96 69.36 -24.52
CA ASN A 553 40.31 69.60 -25.92
C ASN A 553 40.97 70.97 -26.15
N LYS A 554 40.56 72.00 -25.39
CA LYS A 554 41.25 73.31 -25.40
C LYS A 554 42.64 73.24 -24.77
N LEU A 555 42.80 72.46 -23.70
CA LEU A 555 44.09 72.22 -23.05
C LEU A 555 45.03 71.42 -23.97
N GLU A 556 44.51 70.43 -24.70
CA GLU A 556 45.27 69.63 -25.65
C GLU A 556 45.68 70.45 -26.87
N ALA A 557 44.83 71.34 -27.39
CA ALA A 557 45.22 72.30 -28.42
C ALA A 557 46.35 73.23 -27.96
N ALA A 558 46.30 73.71 -26.71
CA ALA A 558 47.39 74.48 -26.11
C ALA A 558 48.67 73.64 -25.91
N GLY A 559 48.52 72.36 -25.54
CA GLY A 559 49.62 71.39 -25.42
C GLY A 559 50.30 71.11 -26.76
N GLN A 560 49.53 70.93 -27.84
CA GLN A 560 50.04 70.77 -29.21
C GLN A 560 50.76 72.03 -29.70
N GLN A 561 50.34 73.22 -29.25
CA GLN A 561 51.04 74.46 -29.57
C GLN A 561 52.37 74.60 -28.82
N ILE A 562 52.45 74.12 -27.57
CA ILE A 562 53.71 73.98 -26.83
C ILE A 562 54.61 72.93 -27.48
N GLU A 563 54.06 71.80 -27.92
CA GLU A 563 54.81 70.71 -28.55
C GLU A 563 55.38 71.14 -29.91
N LYS A 564 54.63 71.93 -30.70
CA LYS A 564 55.13 72.55 -31.94
C LYS A 564 56.32 73.48 -31.69
N LEU A 565 56.25 74.34 -30.68
CA LEU A 565 57.37 75.22 -30.27
C LEU A 565 58.55 74.43 -29.68
N THR A 566 58.29 73.29 -29.04
CA THR A 566 59.31 72.39 -28.50
C THR A 566 60.03 71.62 -29.62
N MET A 567 59.28 71.18 -30.64
CA MET A 567 59.84 70.56 -31.84
C MET A 567 60.72 71.52 -32.63
N GLU A 568 60.30 72.78 -32.82
CA GLU A 568 61.09 73.81 -33.50
C GLU A 568 62.43 74.07 -32.79
N ASN A 569 62.44 74.08 -31.45
CA ASN A 569 63.67 74.18 -30.65
C ASN A 569 64.55 72.91 -30.72
N SER A 570 63.94 71.73 -30.85
CA SER A 570 64.67 70.46 -30.99
C SER A 570 65.26 70.23 -32.39
N GLU A 571 64.65 70.79 -33.45
CA GLU A 571 65.16 70.78 -34.82
C GLU A 571 66.37 71.71 -35.01
N LEU A 572 66.42 72.83 -34.27
CA LEU A 572 67.61 73.69 -34.20
C LEU A 572 68.78 73.04 -33.44
N PHE A 573 68.49 72.16 -32.47
CA PHE A 573 69.51 71.45 -31.69
C PHE A 573 70.05 70.21 -32.42
N SER A 574 69.20 69.44 -33.10
CA SER A 574 69.60 68.24 -33.85
C SER A 574 70.38 68.54 -35.15
N LYS A 575 70.25 69.74 -35.72
CA LYS A 575 71.10 70.20 -36.83
C LYS A 575 72.57 70.43 -36.43
N SER A 576 72.84 70.60 -35.13
CA SER A 576 74.20 70.78 -34.56
C SER A 576 74.89 69.45 -34.19
N GLU A 577 74.16 68.34 -34.12
CA GLU A 577 74.65 67.06 -33.57
C GLU A 577 74.81 65.96 -34.65
N ILE A 578 74.15 66.12 -35.81
CA ILE A 578 74.22 65.21 -36.96
C ILE A 578 75.58 65.25 -37.70
N GLU A 579 76.34 66.35 -37.62
CA GLU A 579 77.71 66.40 -38.15
C GLU A 579 78.72 65.55 -37.33
N GLY A 580 78.37 65.13 -36.10
CA GLY A 580 79.25 64.38 -35.20
C GLY A 580 79.12 62.85 -35.23
N ILE A 581 78.01 62.30 -35.74
CA ILE A 581 77.65 60.87 -35.56
C ILE A 581 77.82 60.02 -36.83
N GLN A 582 77.90 60.62 -38.03
CA GLN A 582 78.09 59.88 -39.30
C GLN A 582 79.44 59.13 -39.43
N ILE A 583 80.40 59.32 -38.52
CA ILE A 583 81.74 58.73 -38.57
C ILE A 583 81.83 57.37 -37.83
N LYS A 584 80.91 57.04 -36.91
CA LYS A 584 81.06 55.85 -36.03
C LYS A 584 80.26 54.61 -36.45
N ASP A 585 79.12 54.76 -37.13
CA ASP A 585 78.19 53.62 -37.33
C ASP A 585 78.46 52.78 -38.59
N LEU A 586 79.32 53.25 -39.51
CA LEU A 586 79.75 52.43 -40.66
C LEU A 586 80.73 51.31 -40.28
N GLN A 587 81.28 51.29 -39.07
CA GLN A 587 82.26 50.28 -38.62
C GLN A 587 81.66 49.07 -37.90
N HIS A 588 80.40 49.11 -37.42
CA HIS A 588 79.83 48.03 -36.60
C HIS A 588 78.92 47.05 -37.36
N LEU A 589 78.47 47.41 -38.57
CA LEU A 589 77.50 46.60 -39.34
C LEU A 589 78.14 45.47 -40.16
N LEU A 590 79.46 45.47 -40.34
CA LEU A 590 80.18 44.49 -41.17
C LEU A 590 80.52 43.18 -40.43
N GLU A 591 80.56 43.19 -39.09
CA GLU A 591 80.98 42.03 -38.29
C GLU A 591 79.80 41.05 -38.03
N HIS A 592 78.57 41.54 -37.92
CA HIS A 592 77.40 40.74 -37.55
C HIS A 592 76.87 39.81 -38.67
N LEU A 593 77.10 40.14 -39.94
CA LEU A 593 76.60 39.33 -41.07
C LEU A 593 77.45 38.08 -41.38
N LYS A 594 78.53 37.86 -40.62
CA LYS A 594 79.48 36.74 -40.85
C LYS A 594 79.17 35.49 -40.02
N GLU A 595 78.49 35.62 -38.88
CA GLU A 595 78.15 34.50 -37.99
C GLU A 595 76.83 33.81 -38.35
N GLU A 596 75.89 34.51 -38.98
CA GLU A 596 74.55 33.99 -39.31
C GLU A 596 74.55 32.97 -40.49
N ASN A 597 75.60 32.97 -41.32
CA ASN A 597 75.75 32.02 -42.45
C ASN A 597 76.26 30.62 -42.04
N SER A 598 76.73 30.44 -40.79
CA SER A 598 77.30 29.17 -40.32
C SER A 598 76.26 28.17 -39.81
N THR A 599 75.09 28.64 -39.37
CA THR A 599 74.08 27.81 -38.67
C THR A 599 72.99 27.25 -39.58
N LEU A 600 72.87 27.76 -40.81
CA LEU A 600 71.86 27.31 -41.79
C LEU A 600 72.25 26.02 -42.54
N ASN A 601 73.53 25.64 -42.54
CA ASN A 601 74.04 24.49 -43.31
C ASN A 601 73.88 23.12 -42.60
N GLU A 602 73.70 23.11 -41.26
CA GLU A 602 73.56 21.88 -40.47
C GLU A 602 72.11 21.32 -40.50
N ASN A 603 71.10 22.19 -40.61
CA ASN A 603 69.68 21.81 -40.68
C ASN A 603 69.26 21.14 -42.01
N LYS A 604 70.11 21.20 -43.05
CA LYS A 604 69.86 20.53 -44.34
C LYS A 604 70.20 19.04 -44.33
N ARG A 605 70.99 18.55 -43.35
CA ARG A 605 71.47 17.16 -43.28
C ARG A 605 70.49 16.19 -42.59
N LEU A 606 69.67 16.68 -41.65
CA LEU A 606 68.73 15.85 -40.87
C LEU A 606 67.41 15.54 -41.59
N LEU A 607 67.09 16.26 -42.67
CA LEU A 607 65.89 16.01 -43.48
C LEU A 607 66.05 14.84 -44.47
N GLN A 608 67.26 14.57 -44.97
CA GLN A 608 67.55 13.45 -45.90
C GLN A 608 67.55 12.06 -45.24
N GLU A 609 67.61 11.97 -43.91
CA GLU A 609 67.60 10.69 -43.18
C GLU A 609 66.18 10.21 -42.83
N SER A 610 65.19 11.12 -42.86
CA SER A 610 63.77 10.80 -42.65
C SER A 610 63.09 10.23 -43.90
N GLU A 611 63.57 10.55 -45.10
CA GLU A 611 63.02 10.03 -46.37
C GLU A 611 63.42 8.57 -46.65
N LYS A 612 64.53 8.08 -46.07
CA LYS A 612 65.03 6.71 -46.26
C LYS A 612 64.25 5.64 -45.46
N ILE A 613 63.57 6.02 -44.38
CA ILE A 613 62.78 5.10 -43.52
C ILE A 613 61.39 4.81 -44.13
N ILE A 614 60.86 5.72 -44.97
CA ILE A 614 59.55 5.55 -45.63
C ILE A 614 59.65 4.58 -46.83
N GLU A 615 60.82 4.47 -47.44
CA GLU A 615 61.05 3.57 -48.58
C GLU A 615 61.19 2.09 -48.14
N ASP A 616 61.77 1.81 -46.96
CA ASP A 616 61.90 0.44 -46.41
C ASP A 616 60.56 -0.18 -45.95
N LEU A 617 59.58 0.64 -45.53
CA LEU A 617 58.24 0.15 -45.18
C LEU A 617 57.36 -0.16 -46.41
N THR A 618 57.66 0.44 -47.56
CA THR A 618 56.96 0.18 -48.82
C THR A 618 57.38 -1.17 -49.44
N VAL A 619 58.63 -1.59 -49.23
CA VAL A 619 59.17 -2.88 -49.71
C VAL A 619 58.62 -4.09 -48.93
N GLN A 620 58.30 -3.95 -47.63
CA GLN A 620 57.71 -5.03 -46.84
C GLN A 620 56.24 -5.34 -47.20
N ILE A 621 55.50 -4.35 -47.71
CA ILE A 621 54.09 -4.52 -48.12
C ILE A 621 53.98 -5.25 -49.47
N GLU A 622 54.91 -5.04 -50.40
CA GLU A 622 54.95 -5.76 -51.68
C GLU A 622 55.37 -7.24 -51.52
N GLN A 623 56.24 -7.56 -50.56
CA GLN A 623 56.66 -8.95 -50.27
C GLN A 623 55.51 -9.84 -49.75
N LEU A 624 54.60 -9.28 -48.93
CA LEU A 624 53.41 -10.00 -48.43
C LEU A 624 52.35 -10.26 -49.52
N LYS A 625 52.34 -9.46 -50.60
CA LYS A 625 51.48 -9.68 -51.76
C LYS A 625 51.98 -10.83 -52.65
N THR A 626 53.29 -10.98 -52.78
CA THR A 626 53.90 -12.08 -53.56
C THR A 626 53.76 -13.44 -52.87
N ASP A 627 53.79 -13.51 -51.54
CA ASP A 627 53.62 -14.75 -50.79
C ASP A 627 52.16 -15.27 -50.84
N ASN A 628 51.17 -14.36 -50.87
CA ASN A 628 49.75 -14.72 -51.02
C ASN A 628 49.42 -15.27 -52.42
N GLY A 629 50.17 -14.86 -53.45
CA GLY A 629 50.04 -15.39 -54.82
C GLY A 629 50.62 -16.80 -55.01
N GLN A 630 51.61 -17.20 -54.21
CA GLN A 630 52.22 -18.54 -54.29
C GLN A 630 51.38 -19.61 -53.57
N LEU A 631 50.69 -19.26 -52.49
CA LEU A 631 49.72 -20.14 -51.83
C LEU A 631 48.46 -20.38 -52.70
N GLN A 632 48.03 -19.39 -53.50
CA GLN A 632 46.88 -19.53 -54.40
C GLN A 632 47.15 -20.47 -55.58
N ASN A 633 48.39 -20.56 -56.09
CA ASN A 633 48.74 -21.46 -57.20
C ASN A 633 48.97 -22.91 -56.76
N GLN A 634 49.37 -23.16 -55.51
CA GLN A 634 49.44 -24.52 -54.93
C GLN A 634 48.04 -25.12 -54.68
N VAL A 635 47.05 -24.28 -54.38
CA VAL A 635 45.63 -24.67 -54.25
C VAL A 635 45.02 -25.04 -55.62
N ASN A 636 45.41 -24.36 -56.69
CA ASN A 636 44.89 -24.62 -58.03
C ASN A 636 45.44 -25.94 -58.65
N ASP A 637 46.70 -26.30 -58.38
CA ASP A 637 47.29 -27.55 -58.90
C ASP A 637 46.82 -28.80 -58.14
N SER A 638 46.52 -28.69 -56.84
CA SER A 638 45.88 -29.78 -56.08
C SER A 638 44.36 -29.90 -56.35
N SER A 639 43.73 -28.85 -56.88
CA SER A 639 42.34 -28.90 -57.37
C SER A 639 42.20 -29.73 -58.66
N HIS A 640 43.19 -29.70 -59.56
CA HIS A 640 43.13 -30.45 -60.83
C HIS A 640 43.35 -31.97 -60.66
N GLU A 641 44.10 -32.42 -59.64
CA GLU A 641 44.20 -33.85 -59.27
C GLU A 641 42.94 -34.36 -58.54
N VAL A 642 42.28 -33.51 -57.76
CA VAL A 642 40.97 -33.80 -57.14
C VAL A 642 39.86 -33.92 -58.20
N GLU A 643 39.86 -33.10 -59.25
CA GLU A 643 38.88 -33.19 -60.33
C GLU A 643 39.01 -34.47 -61.18
N LEU A 644 40.23 -34.97 -61.41
CA LEU A 644 40.49 -36.21 -62.16
C LEU A 644 40.19 -37.48 -61.34
N ALA A 645 40.37 -37.41 -60.00
CA ALA A 645 39.90 -38.44 -59.07
C ALA A 645 38.38 -38.41 -58.90
N ASN A 646 37.75 -37.23 -58.89
CA ASN A 646 36.29 -37.06 -58.82
C ASN A 646 35.56 -37.56 -60.07
N HIS A 647 36.16 -37.50 -61.26
CA HIS A 647 35.53 -38.05 -62.47
C HIS A 647 35.49 -39.59 -62.46
N LYS A 648 36.54 -40.26 -61.94
CA LYS A 648 36.55 -41.73 -61.75
C LYS A 648 35.70 -42.19 -60.56
N LEU A 649 35.65 -41.43 -59.46
CA LEU A 649 34.70 -41.67 -58.37
C LEU A 649 33.26 -41.46 -58.86
N SER A 650 32.97 -40.47 -59.71
CA SER A 650 31.62 -40.21 -60.22
C SER A 650 31.08 -41.36 -61.08
N GLU A 651 31.93 -42.05 -61.84
CA GLU A 651 31.51 -43.15 -62.71
C GLU A 651 31.28 -44.46 -61.93
N LEU A 652 32.11 -44.74 -60.92
CA LEU A 652 31.87 -45.83 -59.96
C LEU A 652 30.69 -45.51 -59.02
N THR A 653 30.48 -44.25 -58.64
CA THR A 653 29.33 -43.79 -57.84
C THR A 653 28.02 -43.93 -58.63
N LYS A 654 28.02 -43.74 -59.95
CA LYS A 654 26.83 -44.01 -60.77
C LYS A 654 26.49 -45.51 -60.86
N GLN A 655 27.49 -46.39 -60.89
CA GLN A 655 27.25 -47.84 -60.92
C GLN A 655 26.85 -48.38 -59.55
N ILE A 656 27.46 -47.87 -58.47
CA ILE A 656 27.04 -48.13 -57.10
C ILE A 656 25.61 -47.59 -56.87
N GLY A 657 25.29 -46.39 -57.35
CA GLY A 657 23.95 -45.80 -57.22
C GLY A 657 22.84 -46.62 -57.88
N VAL A 658 23.09 -47.21 -59.06
CA VAL A 658 22.09 -48.09 -59.70
C VAL A 658 21.89 -49.40 -58.91
N LEU A 659 22.96 -50.00 -58.38
CA LEU A 659 22.87 -51.20 -57.56
C LEU A 659 22.32 -50.90 -56.15
N GLU A 660 22.60 -49.72 -55.59
CA GLU A 660 22.04 -49.22 -54.34
C GLU A 660 20.56 -48.86 -54.49
N GLU A 661 20.11 -48.34 -55.63
CA GLU A 661 18.68 -48.14 -55.91
C GLU A 661 17.94 -49.49 -56.05
N GLU A 662 18.55 -50.50 -56.68
CA GLU A 662 17.98 -51.86 -56.72
C GLU A 662 17.95 -52.52 -55.33
N ILE A 663 18.99 -52.34 -54.52
CA ILE A 663 19.03 -52.81 -53.12
C ILE A 663 18.04 -52.01 -52.27
N CYS A 664 17.92 -50.70 -52.42
CA CYS A 664 16.97 -49.86 -51.67
C CYS A 664 15.53 -50.16 -52.05
N THR A 665 15.23 -50.47 -53.32
CA THR A 665 13.88 -50.88 -53.73
C THR A 665 13.53 -52.28 -53.24
N LEU A 666 14.50 -53.20 -53.14
CA LEU A 666 14.29 -54.51 -52.53
C LEU A 666 14.21 -54.44 -51.00
N ILE A 667 15.02 -53.62 -50.34
CA ILE A 667 14.97 -53.34 -48.90
C ILE A 667 13.65 -52.64 -48.56
N SER A 668 13.21 -51.63 -49.30
CA SER A 668 11.90 -51.00 -49.07
C SER A 668 10.73 -51.97 -49.23
N LYS A 669 10.79 -52.91 -50.19
CA LYS A 669 9.75 -53.94 -50.32
C LYS A 669 9.80 -54.97 -49.20
N LEU A 670 11.00 -55.35 -48.75
CA LEU A 670 11.20 -56.26 -47.63
C LEU A 670 10.76 -55.60 -46.31
N GLU A 671 11.18 -54.37 -46.05
CA GLU A 671 10.78 -53.56 -44.89
C GLU A 671 9.27 -53.26 -44.90
N GLN A 672 8.66 -53.02 -46.07
CA GLN A 672 7.21 -52.83 -46.16
C GLN A 672 6.45 -54.14 -45.87
N ALA A 673 6.98 -55.29 -46.30
CA ALA A 673 6.43 -56.60 -45.97
C ALA A 673 6.64 -56.94 -44.50
N GLU A 674 7.82 -56.71 -43.94
CA GLU A 674 8.16 -56.91 -42.52
C GLU A 674 7.37 -55.97 -41.62
N ALA A 675 7.20 -54.70 -41.99
CA ALA A 675 6.36 -53.75 -41.26
C ALA A 675 4.87 -54.11 -41.36
N SER A 676 4.40 -54.69 -42.46
CA SER A 676 3.03 -55.20 -42.58
C SER A 676 2.82 -56.47 -41.73
N ILE A 677 3.81 -57.37 -41.70
CA ILE A 677 3.78 -58.58 -40.86
C ILE A 677 3.88 -58.19 -39.39
N ARG A 678 4.76 -57.26 -39.03
CA ARG A 678 4.92 -56.75 -37.67
C ARG A 678 3.68 -55.97 -37.22
N LYS A 679 3.09 -55.12 -38.07
CA LYS A 679 1.76 -54.52 -37.78
C LYS A 679 0.66 -55.55 -37.59
N GLN A 680 0.68 -56.66 -38.34
CA GLN A 680 -0.31 -57.72 -38.13
C GLN A 680 -0.02 -58.55 -36.87
N ALA A 681 1.25 -58.78 -36.54
CA ALA A 681 1.69 -59.46 -35.31
C ALA A 681 1.40 -58.61 -34.08
N ASP A 682 1.74 -57.32 -34.09
CA ASP A 682 1.42 -56.34 -33.04
C ASP A 682 -0.10 -56.19 -32.88
N LYS A 683 -0.87 -56.24 -33.97
CA LYS A 683 -2.35 -56.27 -33.89
C LYS A 683 -2.87 -57.58 -33.29
N LEU A 684 -2.26 -58.72 -33.61
CA LEU A 684 -2.63 -60.00 -33.02
C LEU A 684 -2.27 -60.05 -31.53
N GLU A 685 -1.09 -59.56 -31.16
CA GLU A 685 -0.62 -59.45 -29.78
C GLU A 685 -1.51 -58.49 -28.98
N ALA A 686 -1.79 -57.31 -29.54
CA ALA A 686 -2.76 -56.35 -29.00
C ALA A 686 -4.17 -56.94 -28.92
N PHE A 687 -4.62 -57.77 -29.87
CA PHE A 687 -5.91 -58.47 -29.76
C PHE A 687 -5.89 -59.60 -28.73
N THR A 688 -4.76 -60.26 -28.49
CA THR A 688 -4.63 -61.23 -27.39
C THR A 688 -4.57 -60.56 -26.03
N GLU A 689 -3.91 -59.41 -25.90
CA GLU A 689 -3.91 -58.59 -24.70
C GLU A 689 -5.26 -57.90 -24.49
N GLU A 690 -5.91 -57.43 -25.55
CA GLU A 690 -7.27 -56.90 -25.50
C GLU A 690 -8.25 -58.01 -25.11
N ASN A 691 -8.12 -59.22 -25.63
CA ASN A 691 -8.97 -60.35 -25.18
C ASN A 691 -8.67 -60.78 -23.75
N SER A 692 -7.41 -60.76 -23.29
CA SER A 692 -7.08 -61.10 -21.90
C SER A 692 -7.57 -60.02 -20.93
N THR A 693 -7.43 -58.75 -21.29
CA THR A 693 -7.97 -57.61 -20.53
C THR A 693 -9.49 -57.54 -20.61
N LEU A 694 -10.14 -57.90 -21.72
CA LEU A 694 -11.59 -58.03 -21.83
C LEU A 694 -12.12 -59.24 -21.04
N LEU A 695 -11.38 -60.35 -20.97
CA LEU A 695 -11.70 -61.47 -20.07
C LEU A 695 -11.62 -61.04 -18.61
N GLN A 696 -10.54 -60.36 -18.22
CA GLN A 696 -10.40 -59.83 -16.86
C GLN A 696 -11.47 -58.78 -16.55
N LYS A 697 -11.70 -57.83 -17.46
CA LYS A 697 -12.74 -56.80 -17.32
C LYS A 697 -14.13 -57.42 -17.31
N ASN A 698 -14.40 -58.53 -18.01
CA ASN A 698 -15.66 -59.25 -17.89
C ASN A 698 -15.80 -59.98 -16.55
N MET A 699 -14.72 -60.53 -15.97
CA MET A 699 -14.74 -61.09 -14.62
C MET A 699 -14.98 -59.99 -13.59
N ASP A 700 -14.26 -58.87 -13.69
CA ASP A 700 -14.41 -57.71 -12.80
C ASP A 700 -15.79 -57.04 -12.96
N MET A 701 -16.35 -57.02 -14.18
CA MET A 701 -17.72 -56.55 -14.45
C MET A 701 -18.77 -57.53 -13.94
N HIS A 702 -18.51 -58.83 -13.98
CA HIS A 702 -19.41 -59.83 -13.38
C HIS A 702 -19.39 -59.74 -11.85
N GLU A 703 -18.22 -59.52 -11.25
CA GLU A 703 -18.08 -59.29 -9.82
C GLU A 703 -18.70 -57.95 -9.42
N ARG A 704 -18.45 -56.87 -10.17
CA ARG A 704 -19.14 -55.58 -9.98
C ARG A 704 -20.64 -55.66 -10.18
N ASN A 705 -21.14 -56.42 -11.15
CA ASN A 705 -22.58 -56.61 -11.33
C ASN A 705 -23.17 -57.40 -10.16
N SER A 706 -22.47 -58.43 -9.66
CA SER A 706 -22.89 -59.15 -8.45
C SER A 706 -22.89 -58.24 -7.22
N ASP A 707 -21.90 -57.38 -7.08
CA ASP A 707 -21.82 -56.38 -6.00
C ASP A 707 -22.86 -55.27 -6.16
N LEU A 708 -23.16 -54.85 -7.39
CA LEU A 708 -24.20 -53.87 -7.70
C LEU A 708 -25.59 -54.46 -7.46
N ASP A 709 -25.82 -55.72 -7.81
CA ASP A 709 -27.07 -56.43 -7.49
C ASP A 709 -27.21 -56.57 -5.98
N SER A 710 -26.15 -56.93 -5.26
CA SER A 710 -26.12 -56.95 -3.78
C SER A 710 -26.40 -55.57 -3.18
N LYS A 711 -25.77 -54.51 -3.71
CA LYS A 711 -26.00 -53.13 -3.27
C LYS A 711 -27.38 -52.61 -3.64
N LEU A 712 -27.93 -53.01 -4.78
CA LEU A 712 -29.28 -52.65 -5.21
C LEU A 712 -30.29 -53.35 -4.29
N GLU A 713 -30.09 -54.61 -3.94
CA GLU A 713 -30.91 -55.34 -2.97
C GLU A 713 -30.82 -54.68 -1.58
N ASP A 714 -29.62 -54.31 -1.12
CA ASP A 714 -29.41 -53.59 0.14
C ASP A 714 -30.05 -52.19 0.13
N GLN A 715 -29.95 -51.45 -0.99
CA GLN A 715 -30.63 -50.17 -1.15
C GLN A 715 -32.14 -50.33 -1.23
N MET A 716 -32.66 -51.34 -1.92
CA MET A 716 -34.08 -51.64 -1.96
C MET A 716 -34.59 -52.06 -0.58
N LYS A 717 -33.78 -52.76 0.21
CA LYS A 717 -34.08 -53.07 1.61
C LYS A 717 -34.08 -51.80 2.47
N ALA A 718 -33.06 -50.96 2.36
CA ALA A 718 -32.98 -49.68 3.08
C ALA A 718 -34.12 -48.71 2.72
N VAL A 719 -34.53 -48.65 1.44
CA VAL A 719 -35.70 -47.86 1.00
C VAL A 719 -36.98 -48.45 1.57
N ARG A 720 -37.13 -49.77 1.61
CA ARG A 720 -38.31 -50.45 2.18
C ARG A 720 -38.41 -50.20 3.68
N ASP A 721 -37.29 -50.32 4.38
CA ASP A 721 -37.16 -50.06 5.82
C ASP A 721 -37.40 -48.56 6.12
N GLY A 722 -36.86 -47.67 5.29
CA GLY A 722 -37.11 -46.22 5.38
C GLY A 722 -38.58 -45.86 5.12
N CYS A 723 -39.25 -46.49 4.16
CA CYS A 723 -40.69 -46.32 3.95
C CYS A 723 -41.50 -46.82 5.15
N LEU A 724 -41.09 -47.94 5.77
CA LEU A 724 -41.71 -48.47 6.98
C LEU A 724 -41.52 -47.52 8.17
N GLU A 725 -40.34 -46.94 8.31
CA GLU A 725 -39.98 -45.99 9.36
C GLU A 725 -40.71 -44.65 9.20
N ILE A 726 -40.86 -44.15 7.97
CA ILE A 726 -41.70 -42.99 7.65
C ILE A 726 -43.17 -43.27 8.00
N LEU A 727 -43.68 -44.47 7.69
CA LEU A 727 -45.05 -44.86 8.03
C LEU A 727 -45.25 -44.91 9.55
N ASN A 728 -44.26 -45.43 10.30
CA ASN A 728 -44.31 -45.46 11.76
C ASN A 728 -44.20 -44.05 12.38
N LEU A 729 -43.34 -43.18 11.83
CA LEU A 729 -43.25 -41.77 12.23
C LEU A 729 -44.56 -41.02 11.95
N ALA A 730 -45.21 -41.28 10.81
CA ALA A 730 -46.50 -40.68 10.47
C ALA A 730 -47.59 -41.12 11.46
N ASN A 731 -47.63 -42.40 11.83
CA ASN A 731 -48.56 -42.90 12.84
C ASN A 731 -48.28 -42.31 14.24
N ASN A 732 -47.01 -42.24 14.65
CA ASN A 732 -46.63 -41.62 15.94
C ASN A 732 -46.95 -40.12 15.97
N PHE A 733 -46.78 -39.42 14.84
CA PHE A 733 -47.14 -38.02 14.70
C PHE A 733 -48.66 -37.83 14.79
N ASP A 734 -49.45 -38.72 14.18
CA ASP A 734 -50.91 -38.70 14.28
C ASP A 734 -51.37 -38.93 15.72
N ASP A 735 -50.71 -39.85 16.44
CA ASP A 735 -50.95 -40.08 17.88
C ASP A 735 -50.56 -38.87 18.73
N GLU A 736 -49.42 -38.22 18.47
CA GLU A 736 -48.98 -37.01 19.19
C GLU A 736 -49.90 -35.82 18.91
N VAL A 737 -50.33 -35.63 17.66
CA VAL A 737 -51.31 -34.60 17.28
C VAL A 737 -52.63 -34.87 17.99
N THR A 738 -53.10 -36.12 18.00
CA THR A 738 -54.31 -36.51 18.74
C THR A 738 -54.16 -36.24 20.24
N GLN A 739 -52.99 -36.51 20.83
CA GLN A 739 -52.73 -36.21 22.23
C GLN A 739 -52.67 -34.70 22.53
N LYS A 740 -52.06 -33.89 21.64
CA LYS A 740 -52.03 -32.42 21.78
C LYS A 740 -53.41 -31.80 21.60
N VAL A 741 -54.21 -32.28 20.65
CA VAL A 741 -55.60 -31.85 20.44
C VAL A 741 -56.43 -32.15 21.68
N THR A 742 -56.34 -33.36 22.24
CA THR A 742 -57.08 -33.71 23.47
C THR A 742 -56.64 -32.90 24.70
N VAL A 743 -55.36 -32.52 24.81
CA VAL A 743 -54.88 -31.61 25.86
C VAL A 743 -55.40 -30.18 25.65
N GLN A 744 -55.39 -29.68 24.42
CA GLN A 744 -55.93 -28.35 24.09
C GLN A 744 -57.45 -28.28 24.30
N GLU A 745 -58.19 -29.33 23.98
CA GLU A 745 -59.63 -29.43 24.28
C GLU A 745 -59.91 -29.36 25.80
N ARG A 746 -59.08 -30.02 26.63
CA ARG A 746 -59.18 -29.90 28.09
C ARG A 746 -58.85 -28.49 28.59
N LEU A 747 -57.83 -27.84 28.02
CA LEU A 747 -57.49 -26.45 28.35
C LEU A 747 -58.60 -25.47 27.93
N LEU A 748 -59.22 -25.67 26.76
CA LEU A 748 -60.38 -24.89 26.33
C LEU A 748 -61.58 -25.09 27.25
N LEU A 749 -61.80 -26.31 27.76
CA LEU A 749 -62.83 -26.57 28.75
C LEU A 749 -62.56 -25.82 30.06
N PHE A 750 -61.30 -25.81 30.52
CA PHE A 750 -60.87 -25.08 31.71
C PHE A 750 -60.96 -23.55 31.54
N LEU A 751 -60.55 -23.03 30.38
CA LEU A 751 -60.71 -21.61 30.01
C LEU A 751 -62.20 -21.25 29.95
N LYS A 752 -63.05 -22.13 29.43
CA LYS A 752 -64.49 -21.91 29.40
C LYS A 752 -65.11 -21.88 30.80
N SER A 753 -64.67 -22.73 31.72
CA SER A 753 -65.10 -22.61 33.13
C SER A 753 -64.60 -21.32 33.78
N SER A 754 -63.34 -20.97 33.56
CA SER A 754 -62.75 -19.75 34.13
C SER A 754 -63.36 -18.47 33.57
N LEU A 755 -63.76 -18.46 32.28
CA LEU A 755 -64.46 -17.34 31.67
C LEU A 755 -65.89 -17.20 32.19
N ASN A 756 -66.55 -18.32 32.53
CA ASN A 756 -67.84 -18.29 33.23
C ASN A 756 -67.70 -17.75 34.66
N ASP A 757 -66.66 -18.15 35.39
CA ASP A 757 -66.38 -17.62 36.73
C ASP A 757 -66.11 -16.10 36.66
N LEU A 758 -65.29 -15.66 35.71
CA LEU A 758 -65.01 -14.24 35.46
C LEU A 758 -66.26 -13.46 35.02
N HIS A 759 -67.15 -14.08 34.23
CA HIS A 759 -68.43 -13.49 33.85
C HIS A 759 -69.30 -13.23 35.09
N GLU A 760 -69.35 -14.17 36.02
CA GLU A 760 -70.12 -13.99 37.26
C GLU A 760 -69.45 -12.97 38.20
N GLU A 761 -68.12 -12.91 38.26
CA GLU A 761 -67.39 -11.84 38.95
C GLU A 761 -67.66 -10.45 38.34
N CYS A 762 -67.64 -10.32 37.01
CA CYS A 762 -67.96 -9.08 36.31
C CYS A 762 -69.40 -8.62 36.61
N LYS A 763 -70.33 -9.56 36.73
CA LYS A 763 -71.72 -9.29 37.10
C LYS A 763 -71.84 -8.83 38.56
N GLN A 764 -71.08 -9.42 39.48
CA GLN A 764 -70.99 -8.95 40.86
C GLN A 764 -70.35 -7.56 40.95
N LEU A 765 -69.28 -7.30 40.19
CA LEU A 765 -68.61 -6.01 40.13
C LEU A 765 -69.55 -4.92 39.57
N LYS A 766 -70.35 -5.24 38.55
CA LYS A 766 -71.38 -4.35 38.02
C LYS A 766 -72.43 -3.99 39.07
N TYR A 767 -72.81 -4.95 39.92
CA TYR A 767 -73.72 -4.70 41.04
C TYR A 767 -73.09 -3.75 42.09
N ARG A 768 -71.82 -3.99 42.45
CA ARG A 768 -71.08 -3.10 43.37
C ARG A 768 -70.85 -1.70 42.80
N PHE A 769 -70.58 -1.60 41.50
CA PHE A 769 -70.41 -0.31 40.82
C PHE A 769 -71.72 0.49 40.83
N HIS A 770 -72.86 -0.16 40.60
CA HIS A 770 -74.16 0.49 40.70
C HIS A 770 -74.46 0.97 42.12
N GLU A 771 -74.11 0.18 43.14
CA GLU A 771 -74.22 0.58 44.56
C GLU A 771 -73.30 1.78 44.88
N SER A 772 -72.08 1.80 44.33
CA SER A 772 -71.16 2.93 44.50
C SER A 772 -71.65 4.20 43.80
N CYS A 773 -72.27 4.08 42.62
CA CYS A 773 -72.86 5.23 41.92
C CYS A 773 -73.99 5.85 42.74
N GLN A 774 -74.86 5.04 43.36
CA GLN A 774 -75.90 5.54 44.26
C GLN A 774 -75.32 6.25 45.49
N LYS A 775 -74.20 5.75 46.05
CA LYS A 775 -73.50 6.43 47.16
C LYS A 775 -72.85 7.75 46.73
N LEU A 776 -72.34 7.84 45.50
CA LEU A 776 -71.76 9.05 44.94
C LEU A 776 -72.83 10.13 44.70
N GLU A 777 -74.00 9.74 44.18
CA GLU A 777 -75.14 10.64 43.95
C GLU A 777 -75.62 11.27 45.29
N VAL A 778 -75.61 10.49 46.37
CA VAL A 778 -75.86 11.01 47.73
C VAL A 778 -74.75 11.94 48.21
N ALA A 779 -73.48 11.63 47.92
CA ALA A 779 -72.35 12.48 48.32
C ALA A 779 -72.29 13.81 47.52
N GLU A 780 -72.68 13.80 46.25
CA GLU A 780 -72.80 14.99 45.41
C GLU A 780 -73.91 15.92 45.90
N ALA A 781 -75.07 15.37 46.30
CA ALA A 781 -76.13 16.17 46.94
C ALA A 781 -75.66 16.86 48.24
N VAL A 782 -74.85 16.17 49.05
CA VAL A 782 -74.21 16.75 50.25
C VAL A 782 -73.14 17.80 49.88
N GLY A 783 -72.42 17.59 48.78
CA GLY A 783 -71.45 18.54 48.23
C GLY A 783 -72.10 19.85 47.75
N GLU A 784 -73.23 19.76 47.06
CA GLU A 784 -74.00 20.94 46.62
C GLU A 784 -74.55 21.76 47.80
N GLU A 785 -74.95 21.09 48.89
CA GLU A 785 -75.42 21.76 50.10
C GLU A 785 -74.28 22.50 50.81
N ARG A 786 -73.08 21.90 50.88
CA ARG A 786 -71.87 22.58 51.38
C ARG A 786 -71.39 23.72 50.48
N MET A 787 -71.57 23.61 49.16
CA MET A 787 -71.23 24.69 48.23
C MET A 787 -72.12 25.92 48.41
N LYS A 788 -73.40 25.73 48.81
CA LYS A 788 -74.30 26.84 49.20
C LYS A 788 -73.86 27.51 50.51
N GLU A 789 -73.29 26.77 51.46
CA GLU A 789 -72.68 27.34 52.68
C GLU A 789 -71.38 28.12 52.39
N ILE A 790 -70.52 27.60 51.50
CA ILE A 790 -69.28 28.29 51.09
C ILE A 790 -69.59 29.64 50.41
N ASN A 791 -70.62 29.71 49.57
CA ASN A 791 -71.00 30.96 48.90
C ASN A 791 -71.50 32.05 49.88
N LYS A 792 -72.15 31.68 51.00
CA LYS A 792 -72.49 32.63 52.08
C LYS A 792 -71.26 33.16 52.83
N LEU A 793 -70.22 32.34 52.99
CA LEU A 793 -68.94 32.75 53.58
C LEU A 793 -68.14 33.67 52.64
N VAL A 794 -68.21 33.44 51.33
CA VAL A 794 -67.55 34.30 50.31
C VAL A 794 -68.17 35.71 50.24
N GLU A 795 -69.49 35.84 50.43
CA GLU A 795 -70.13 37.16 50.53
C GLU A 795 -69.74 37.90 51.82
N SER A 796 -69.54 37.18 52.92
CA SER A 796 -69.05 37.75 54.19
C SER A 796 -67.58 38.21 54.12
N VAL A 797 -66.76 37.59 53.25
CA VAL A 797 -65.35 37.98 53.01
C VAL A 797 -65.23 39.23 52.12
N LYS A 798 -66.18 39.44 51.18
CA LYS A 798 -66.22 40.67 50.35
C LYS A 798 -66.53 41.93 51.17
N GLU A 799 -67.28 41.80 52.26
CA GLU A 799 -67.59 42.93 53.16
C GLU A 799 -66.38 43.36 54.02
N LEU A 800 -65.46 42.43 54.35
CA LEU A 800 -64.23 42.71 55.11
C LEU A 800 -63.09 43.31 54.25
N GLN A 801 -63.16 43.20 52.93
CA GLN A 801 -62.13 43.72 52.01
C GLN A 801 -62.26 45.23 51.73
N VAL A 802 -63.41 45.84 52.04
CA VAL A 802 -63.61 47.30 51.96
C VAL A 802 -62.99 48.05 53.15
N ASN A 803 -62.75 47.38 54.29
CA ASN A 803 -62.15 47.99 55.48
C ASN A 803 -60.60 47.95 55.53
N HIS A 804 -59.93 47.33 54.55
CA HIS A 804 -58.46 47.30 54.49
C HIS A 804 -57.84 48.52 53.77
N ASN A 805 -58.65 49.33 53.07
CA ASN A 805 -58.19 50.51 52.31
C ASN A 805 -58.07 51.81 53.15
N VAL A 806 -57.84 51.71 54.47
CA VAL A 806 -57.61 52.87 55.36
C VAL A 806 -56.25 52.84 56.08
N SER A 807 -55.32 51.96 55.72
CA SER A 807 -53.98 51.94 56.36
C SER A 807 -52.81 51.85 55.38
N GLU A 808 -52.86 52.67 54.31
CA GLU A 808 -51.72 53.00 53.46
C GLU A 808 -51.55 54.52 53.27
N ALA A 809 -51.75 55.29 54.36
CA ALA A 809 -51.44 56.72 54.43
C ALA A 809 -50.28 57.06 55.39
N GLU A 810 -49.55 56.08 55.93
CA GLU A 810 -48.48 56.28 56.92
C GLU A 810 -47.08 55.85 56.45
N ARG A 811 -46.80 55.85 55.14
CA ARG A 811 -45.44 55.62 54.58
C ARG A 811 -44.82 56.85 53.88
N ALA A 812 -45.29 58.06 54.20
CA ALA A 812 -44.80 59.31 53.61
C ALA A 812 -44.00 60.23 54.58
N VAL A 813 -43.65 59.79 55.80
CA VAL A 813 -43.02 60.66 56.82
C VAL A 813 -41.54 60.36 57.12
N ILE A 814 -40.93 59.30 56.57
CA ILE A 814 -39.54 58.90 56.93
C ILE A 814 -38.46 59.42 55.95
N ILE A 815 -38.78 60.35 55.04
CA ILE A 815 -37.82 60.94 54.07
C ILE A 815 -37.40 62.38 54.43
N LYS A 816 -37.65 62.85 55.66
CA LYS A 816 -37.26 64.21 56.12
C LYS A 816 -36.12 64.29 57.14
N GLU A 817 -35.45 63.18 57.46
CA GLU A 817 -34.51 63.12 58.61
C GLU A 817 -33.03 62.85 58.25
N VAL A 818 -32.63 62.96 56.97
CA VAL A 818 -31.22 62.77 56.53
C VAL A 818 -30.51 64.08 56.17
N ALA A 819 -31.19 65.23 56.26
CA ALA A 819 -30.62 66.55 55.91
C ALA A 819 -29.92 67.30 57.08
N GLY A 820 -29.72 66.68 58.24
CA GLY A 820 -29.33 67.35 59.50
C GLY A 820 -27.85 67.27 59.94
N LEU A 821 -26.98 66.52 59.26
CA LEU A 821 -25.61 66.25 59.76
C LEU A 821 -24.51 66.65 58.77
N LYS A 822 -24.43 67.95 58.46
CA LYS A 822 -23.33 68.55 57.65
C LYS A 822 -22.86 69.92 58.18
N GLY A 823 -23.11 70.24 59.46
CA GLY A 823 -22.94 71.58 60.02
C GLY A 823 -21.93 71.75 61.16
N GLN A 824 -21.03 70.80 61.42
CA GLN A 824 -20.21 70.81 62.65
C GLN A 824 -18.69 70.56 62.49
N LEU A 825 -18.11 70.67 61.28
CA LEU A 825 -16.66 70.44 61.08
C LEU A 825 -15.86 71.67 60.59
N GLU A 826 -16.49 72.80 60.31
CA GLU A 826 -15.82 73.99 59.75
C GLU A 826 -15.42 75.07 60.78
N THR A 827 -15.73 74.91 62.06
CA THR A 827 -15.47 75.91 63.11
C THR A 827 -14.30 75.60 64.05
N GLN A 828 -13.29 74.83 63.61
CA GLN A 828 -12.06 74.59 64.39
C GLN A 828 -10.75 75.05 63.70
N SER A 829 -10.78 75.49 62.45
CA SER A 829 -9.55 75.88 61.71
C SER A 829 -9.05 77.31 62.01
N CYS A 830 -9.82 78.13 62.74
CA CYS A 830 -9.60 79.57 62.78
C CYS A 830 -8.94 80.16 64.05
N LEU A 831 -8.39 79.34 64.97
CA LEU A 831 -7.84 79.86 66.24
C LEU A 831 -6.43 79.36 66.63
N PHE A 832 -5.65 78.79 65.70
CA PHE A 832 -4.29 78.30 66.01
C PHE A 832 -3.16 78.98 65.21
N LYS A 833 -3.48 79.97 64.37
CA LYS A 833 -2.53 80.53 63.39
C LYS A 833 -1.96 81.93 63.70
N GLN A 834 -2.04 82.37 64.96
CA GLN A 834 -1.64 83.72 65.33
C GLN A 834 -0.89 83.78 66.65
N ASN A 835 0.18 82.98 66.87
CA ASN A 835 0.99 83.17 68.08
C ASN A 835 2.40 82.53 68.12
N LEU A 836 3.21 82.52 67.07
CA LEU A 836 4.68 82.31 67.23
C LEU A 836 5.46 82.60 65.95
N LYS A 837 5.44 83.87 65.53
CA LYS A 837 6.39 84.39 64.54
C LYS A 837 6.92 85.68 65.14
N ILE A 838 8.20 85.68 65.52
CA ILE A 838 9.12 86.80 65.80
C ILE A 838 10.01 86.38 66.98
N THR A 839 11.22 85.90 66.66
CA THR A 839 12.53 86.18 67.30
C THR A 839 13.53 85.05 66.99
N GLU A 840 13.73 84.73 65.70
CA GLU A 840 14.88 83.91 65.28
C GLU A 840 15.20 84.15 63.79
N THR A 841 15.27 85.42 63.40
CA THR A 841 15.40 85.86 62.00
C THR A 841 16.82 86.25 61.58
N GLU A 842 17.85 86.03 62.40
CA GLU A 842 19.21 86.48 62.03
C GLU A 842 20.28 85.36 62.01
N TYR A 843 20.01 84.17 62.59
CA TYR A 843 20.83 82.97 62.33
C TYR A 843 20.34 82.17 61.10
N ARG A 844 19.08 82.36 60.69
CA ARG A 844 18.46 81.63 59.57
C ARG A 844 18.98 82.00 58.18
N GLU A 845 19.57 83.17 57.95
CA GLU A 845 19.96 83.56 56.58
C GLU A 845 21.27 82.89 56.11
N LYS A 846 22.18 82.55 57.02
CA LYS A 846 23.40 81.80 56.69
C LYS A 846 23.16 80.30 56.58
N GLU A 847 22.35 79.72 57.48
CA GLU A 847 21.82 78.36 57.32
C GLU A 847 20.95 78.22 56.08
N ALA A 848 20.13 79.22 55.72
CA ALA A 848 19.27 79.15 54.54
C ALA A 848 20.06 79.04 53.22
N LYS A 849 21.25 79.65 53.10
CA LYS A 849 22.07 79.50 51.89
C LYS A 849 22.69 78.11 51.78
N HIS A 850 23.24 77.57 52.86
CA HIS A 850 23.76 76.20 52.86
C HIS A 850 22.64 75.15 52.74
N MET A 851 21.50 75.37 53.39
CA MET A 851 20.30 74.53 53.23
C MET A 851 19.69 74.62 51.85
N LYS A 852 19.78 75.75 51.14
CA LYS A 852 19.28 75.87 49.76
C LYS A 852 20.16 75.09 48.78
N MET A 853 21.48 75.13 48.96
CA MET A 853 22.42 74.34 48.15
C MET A 853 22.33 72.83 48.47
N ILE A 854 22.22 72.47 49.75
CA ILE A 854 21.97 71.07 50.16
C ILE A 854 20.60 70.61 49.66
N ALA A 855 19.56 71.44 49.68
CA ALA A 855 18.24 71.10 49.15
C ALA A 855 18.23 70.94 47.63
N GLU A 856 19.01 71.74 46.88
CA GLU A 856 19.19 71.56 45.43
C GLU A 856 19.94 70.27 45.12
N LEU A 857 21.03 69.97 45.83
CA LEU A 857 21.77 68.71 45.68
C LEU A 857 20.92 67.51 46.10
N GLN A 858 20.16 67.59 47.20
CA GLN A 858 19.21 66.54 47.60
C GLN A 858 18.04 66.41 46.63
N CYS A 859 17.61 67.49 45.98
CA CYS A 859 16.57 67.44 44.94
C CYS A 859 17.09 66.75 43.68
N ASN A 860 18.34 67.03 43.29
CA ASN A 860 18.96 66.39 42.14
C ASN A 860 19.29 64.90 42.41
N VAL A 861 19.78 64.57 43.60
CA VAL A 861 19.96 63.17 44.03
C VAL A 861 18.62 62.44 44.04
N LYS A 862 17.54 63.04 44.57
CA LYS A 862 16.20 62.43 44.52
C LYS A 862 15.67 62.28 43.10
N LYS A 863 15.97 63.20 42.18
CA LYS A 863 15.59 63.05 40.76
C LYS A 863 16.34 61.89 40.11
N LEU A 864 17.65 61.81 40.32
CA LEU A 864 18.49 60.72 39.80
C LEU A 864 18.14 59.37 40.43
N GLU A 865 17.84 59.31 41.73
CA GLU A 865 17.33 58.12 42.39
C GLU A 865 15.97 57.71 41.83
N ASN A 866 15.09 58.67 41.55
CA ASN A 866 13.78 58.39 40.97
C ASN A 866 13.88 57.95 39.49
N GLU A 867 14.77 58.54 38.70
CA GLU A 867 15.09 58.10 37.34
C GLU A 867 15.70 56.69 37.35
N THR A 868 16.64 56.42 38.27
CA THR A 868 17.24 55.09 38.45
C THR A 868 16.20 54.07 38.88
N ARG A 869 15.24 54.47 39.73
CA ARG A 869 14.11 53.63 40.17
C ARG A 869 13.09 53.39 39.05
N ILE A 870 12.84 54.37 38.19
CA ILE A 870 11.96 54.21 37.02
C ILE A 870 12.63 53.27 36.01
N MET A 871 13.89 53.50 35.66
CA MET A 871 14.66 52.64 34.76
C MET A 871 14.80 51.22 35.30
N SER A 872 14.98 51.03 36.62
CA SER A 872 15.03 49.69 37.21
C SER A 872 13.65 49.00 37.24
N ALA A 873 12.56 49.75 37.44
CA ALA A 873 11.21 49.23 37.33
C ALA A 873 10.86 48.85 35.88
N GLU A 874 11.26 49.67 34.90
CA GLU A 874 11.10 49.36 33.46
C GLU A 874 11.92 48.14 33.07
N LEU A 875 13.18 48.04 33.51
CA LEU A 875 14.03 46.87 33.27
C LEU A 875 13.43 45.62 33.90
N THR A 876 12.92 45.71 35.13
CA THR A 876 12.25 44.58 35.81
C THR A 876 10.98 44.17 35.05
N GLY A 877 10.17 45.14 34.59
CA GLY A 877 8.99 44.87 33.78
C GLY A 877 9.31 44.21 32.43
N THR A 878 10.41 44.61 31.78
CA THR A 878 10.86 43.94 30.55
C THR A 878 11.39 42.53 30.79
N ILE A 879 12.10 42.29 31.90
CA ILE A 879 12.58 40.96 32.29
C ILE A 879 11.40 40.03 32.61
N GLU A 880 10.39 40.52 33.32
CA GLU A 880 9.16 39.76 33.61
C GLU A 880 8.35 39.48 32.33
N ALA A 881 8.23 40.45 31.43
CA ALA A 881 7.55 40.25 30.15
C ALA A 881 8.27 39.22 29.27
N VAL A 882 9.60 39.30 29.16
CA VAL A 882 10.42 38.30 28.44
C VAL A 882 10.32 36.94 29.12
N GLY A 883 10.37 36.89 30.46
CA GLY A 883 10.20 35.64 31.22
C GLY A 883 8.85 34.98 30.98
N SER A 884 7.76 35.77 30.95
CA SER A 884 6.42 35.27 30.62
C SER A 884 6.34 34.76 29.17
N GLY A 885 6.87 35.49 28.20
CA GLY A 885 6.87 35.06 26.79
C GLY A 885 7.69 33.78 26.55
N VAL A 886 8.83 33.62 27.26
CA VAL A 886 9.61 32.37 27.21
C VAL A 886 8.85 31.21 27.85
N SER A 887 8.16 31.45 28.98
CA SER A 887 7.34 30.43 29.62
C SER A 887 6.16 29.99 28.76
N ASP A 888 5.48 30.94 28.11
CA ASP A 888 4.37 30.67 27.18
C ASP A 888 4.87 29.88 25.96
N PHE A 889 6.05 30.21 25.44
CA PHE A 889 6.68 29.48 24.34
C PHE A 889 7.05 28.05 24.74
N CYS A 890 7.65 27.84 25.91
CA CYS A 890 7.95 26.51 26.44
C CYS A 890 6.67 25.69 26.64
N GLN A 891 5.60 26.29 27.16
CA GLN A 891 4.32 25.62 27.30
C GLN A 891 3.72 25.23 25.94
N GLY A 892 3.78 26.11 24.94
CA GLY A 892 3.33 25.81 23.58
C GLY A 892 4.13 24.66 22.93
N LEU A 893 5.44 24.55 23.23
CA LEU A 893 6.25 23.42 22.79
C LEU A 893 5.85 22.11 23.48
N ASP A 894 5.60 22.13 24.78
CA ASP A 894 5.15 20.95 25.53
C ASP A 894 3.76 20.47 25.07
N GLU A 895 2.85 21.41 24.78
CA GLU A 895 1.52 21.14 24.22
C GLU A 895 1.62 20.51 22.83
N LEU A 896 2.50 21.05 21.97
CA LEU A 896 2.76 20.50 20.64
C LEU A 896 3.39 19.10 20.71
N GLU A 897 4.34 18.87 21.62
CA GLU A 897 4.95 17.54 21.84
C GLU A 897 3.91 16.53 22.32
N SER A 898 3.00 16.95 23.21
CA SER A 898 1.89 16.12 23.69
C SER A 898 0.94 15.76 22.54
N GLU A 899 0.60 16.71 21.67
CA GLU A 899 -0.28 16.48 20.52
C GLU A 899 0.38 15.52 19.50
N PHE A 900 1.68 15.66 19.26
CA PHE A 900 2.44 14.74 18.41
C PHE A 900 2.47 13.32 18.98
N LYS A 901 2.73 13.15 20.28
CA LYS A 901 2.68 11.84 20.94
C LYS A 901 1.29 11.22 20.85
N GLN A 902 0.24 12.01 21.07
CA GLN A 902 -1.14 11.53 20.97
C GLN A 902 -1.49 11.07 19.56
N LYS A 903 -1.15 11.86 18.53
CA LYS A 903 -1.36 11.51 17.11
C LYS A 903 -0.55 10.28 16.73
N HIS A 904 0.72 10.19 17.15
CA HIS A 904 1.57 9.01 16.93
C HIS A 904 0.95 7.74 17.54
N CYS A 905 0.52 7.78 18.81
CA CYS A 905 -0.17 6.66 19.45
C CYS A 905 -1.52 6.32 18.80
N GLY A 906 -2.19 7.29 18.16
CA GLY A 906 -3.39 7.06 17.35
C GLY A 906 -3.07 6.27 16.08
N ILE A 907 -2.04 6.70 15.34
CA ILE A 907 -1.57 6.05 14.12
C ILE A 907 -1.03 4.65 14.43
N GLU A 908 -0.23 4.47 15.48
CA GLU A 908 0.27 3.16 15.92
C GLU A 908 -0.87 2.18 16.22
N ARG A 909 -1.93 2.65 16.90
CA ARG A 909 -3.11 1.82 17.17
C ARG A 909 -3.85 1.47 15.88
N GLN A 910 -4.00 2.41 14.94
CA GLN A 910 -4.60 2.12 13.64
C GLN A 910 -3.78 1.11 12.84
N LEU A 911 -2.45 1.25 12.81
CA LEU A 911 -1.56 0.29 12.17
C LEU A 911 -1.63 -1.09 12.83
N ALA A 912 -1.74 -1.16 14.16
CA ALA A 912 -1.94 -2.42 14.88
C ALA A 912 -3.26 -3.09 14.49
N TRP A 913 -4.37 -2.33 14.40
CA TRP A 913 -5.66 -2.85 13.93
C TRP A 913 -5.59 -3.37 12.50
N ILE A 914 -5.02 -2.58 11.57
CA ILE A 914 -4.83 -2.98 10.18
C ILE A 914 -3.97 -4.25 10.07
N THR A 915 -2.94 -4.39 10.92
CA THR A 915 -2.08 -5.58 10.95
C THR A 915 -2.84 -6.82 11.42
N VAL A 916 -3.67 -6.69 12.46
CA VAL A 916 -4.53 -7.78 12.94
C VAL A 916 -5.56 -8.18 11.88
N ASP A 917 -6.23 -7.20 11.27
CA ASP A 917 -7.21 -7.45 10.20
C ASP A 917 -6.55 -8.10 8.98
N ALA A 918 -5.33 -7.69 8.61
CA ALA A 918 -4.56 -8.30 7.53
C ALA A 918 -4.23 -9.77 7.83
N GLU A 919 -3.84 -10.12 9.06
CA GLU A 919 -3.59 -11.51 9.44
C GLU A 919 -4.88 -12.35 9.51
N ILE A 920 -6.00 -11.77 9.96
CA ILE A 920 -7.32 -12.43 9.91
C ILE A 920 -7.73 -12.69 8.45
N MET A 921 -7.60 -11.70 7.57
CA MET A 921 -7.91 -11.84 6.15
C MET A 921 -7.02 -12.88 5.47
N LYS A 922 -5.71 -12.87 5.77
CA LYS A 922 -4.76 -13.87 5.28
C LYS A 922 -5.11 -15.28 5.74
N THR A 923 -5.55 -15.44 6.98
CA THR A 923 -6.01 -16.73 7.53
C THR A 923 -7.29 -17.19 6.84
N ARG A 924 -8.27 -16.29 6.66
CA ARG A 924 -9.50 -16.59 5.90
C ARG A 924 -9.22 -16.94 4.44
N LEU A 925 -8.30 -16.24 3.78
CA LEU A 925 -7.88 -16.54 2.41
C LEU A 925 -7.20 -17.91 2.32
N ARG A 926 -6.31 -18.25 3.27
CA ARG A 926 -5.72 -19.60 3.36
C ARG A 926 -6.80 -20.66 3.51
N GLN A 927 -7.77 -20.46 4.39
CA GLN A 927 -8.87 -21.41 4.57
C GLN A 927 -9.71 -21.55 3.30
N LYS A 928 -10.06 -20.45 2.63
CA LYS A 928 -10.77 -20.48 1.34
C LYS A 928 -9.96 -21.15 0.23
N LEU A 929 -8.63 -21.03 0.23
CA LEU A 929 -7.76 -21.75 -0.69
C LEU A 929 -7.75 -23.25 -0.41
N TYR A 930 -7.70 -23.67 0.85
CA TYR A 930 -7.83 -25.09 1.24
C TYR A 930 -9.20 -25.66 0.84
N GLU A 931 -10.29 -24.96 1.13
CA GLU A 931 -11.65 -25.36 0.71
C GLU A 931 -11.74 -25.47 -0.82
N LYS A 932 -11.18 -24.51 -1.56
CA LYS A 932 -11.12 -24.56 -3.03
C LYS A 932 -10.33 -25.77 -3.52
N GLN A 933 -9.20 -26.09 -2.89
CA GLN A 933 -8.39 -27.25 -3.25
C GLN A 933 -9.15 -28.55 -3.00
N GLU A 934 -9.82 -28.68 -1.84
CA GLU A 934 -10.66 -29.83 -1.51
C GLU A 934 -11.83 -29.99 -2.50
N MET A 935 -12.50 -28.90 -2.86
CA MET A 935 -13.58 -28.92 -3.86
C MET A 935 -13.06 -29.30 -5.24
N ASN A 936 -11.86 -28.86 -5.63
CA ASN A 936 -11.21 -29.27 -6.87
C ASN A 936 -10.82 -30.75 -6.86
N GLU A 937 -10.38 -31.30 -5.72
CA GLU A 937 -10.15 -32.74 -5.54
C GLU A 937 -11.45 -33.52 -5.73
N LYS A 938 -12.54 -33.09 -5.07
CA LYS A 938 -13.88 -33.70 -5.21
C LYS A 938 -14.44 -33.58 -6.63
N LEU A 939 -14.20 -32.48 -7.33
CA LEU A 939 -14.56 -32.30 -8.75
C LEU A 939 -13.76 -33.24 -9.65
N ARG A 940 -12.46 -33.40 -9.41
CA ARG A 940 -11.64 -34.41 -10.12
C ARG A 940 -12.19 -35.81 -9.90
N ASP A 941 -12.52 -36.16 -8.65
CA ASP A 941 -13.08 -37.47 -8.30
C ASP A 941 -14.46 -37.69 -8.94
N MET A 942 -15.32 -36.66 -8.93
CA MET A 942 -16.61 -36.68 -9.65
C MET A 942 -16.45 -36.82 -11.15
N ALA A 943 -15.49 -36.12 -11.76
CA ALA A 943 -15.21 -36.22 -13.19
C ALA A 943 -14.72 -37.62 -13.58
N VAL A 944 -13.88 -38.25 -12.74
CA VAL A 944 -13.45 -39.64 -12.94
C VAL A 944 -14.66 -40.58 -12.85
N ARG A 945 -15.50 -40.47 -11.83
CA ARG A 945 -16.72 -41.31 -11.69
C ARG A 945 -17.71 -41.10 -12.83
N LEU A 946 -17.86 -39.87 -13.32
CA LEU A 946 -18.70 -39.58 -14.48
C LEU A 946 -18.14 -40.25 -15.73
N LYS A 947 -16.84 -40.16 -15.97
CA LYS A 947 -16.19 -40.83 -17.10
C LYS A 947 -16.31 -42.35 -17.02
N GLU A 948 -16.09 -42.94 -15.85
CA GLU A 948 -16.29 -44.38 -15.62
C GLU A 948 -17.76 -44.79 -15.85
N SER A 949 -18.72 -43.95 -15.43
CA SER A 949 -20.15 -44.15 -15.68
C SER A 949 -20.52 -44.01 -17.16
N GLU A 950 -19.95 -43.05 -17.88
CA GLU A 950 -20.13 -42.88 -19.33
C GLU A 950 -19.57 -44.07 -20.10
N GLU A 951 -18.36 -44.52 -19.75
CA GLU A 951 -17.76 -45.73 -20.31
C GLU A 951 -18.60 -46.98 -20.00
N GLY A 952 -19.14 -47.09 -18.79
CA GLY A 952 -20.08 -48.14 -18.40
C GLY A 952 -21.39 -48.11 -19.20
N MET A 953 -21.97 -46.92 -19.41
CA MET A 953 -23.16 -46.74 -20.24
C MET A 953 -22.90 -47.05 -21.72
N ALA A 954 -21.75 -46.65 -22.26
CA ALA A 954 -21.35 -46.99 -23.64
C ALA A 954 -21.20 -48.51 -23.82
N ALA A 955 -20.59 -49.20 -22.85
CA ALA A 955 -20.49 -50.66 -22.86
C ALA A 955 -21.86 -51.34 -22.79
N LEU A 956 -22.76 -50.84 -21.93
CA LEU A 956 -24.14 -51.33 -21.84
C LEU A 956 -24.93 -51.08 -23.13
N LYS A 957 -24.76 -49.91 -23.76
CA LYS A 957 -25.38 -49.57 -25.04
C LYS A 957 -24.94 -50.54 -26.14
N HIS A 958 -23.64 -50.80 -26.27
CA HIS A 958 -23.12 -51.77 -27.23
C HIS A 958 -23.64 -53.19 -26.94
N LYS A 959 -23.79 -53.56 -25.66
CA LYS A 959 -24.36 -54.86 -25.24
C LYS A 959 -25.86 -54.96 -25.57
N ALA A 960 -26.60 -53.87 -25.42
CA ALA A 960 -28.02 -53.77 -25.77
C ALA A 960 -28.23 -53.80 -27.29
N GLU A 961 -27.37 -53.16 -28.07
CA GLU A 961 -27.35 -53.25 -29.54
C GLU A 961 -27.06 -54.71 -29.97
N GLY A 962 -26.04 -55.36 -29.42
CA GLY A 962 -25.78 -56.77 -29.70
C GLY A 962 -26.87 -57.74 -29.22
N LEU A 963 -27.66 -57.41 -28.19
CA LEU A 963 -28.87 -58.16 -27.82
C LEU A 963 -30.01 -57.94 -28.81
N ARG A 964 -30.21 -56.70 -29.27
CA ARG A 964 -31.21 -56.34 -30.27
C ARG A 964 -30.97 -57.05 -31.59
N ASP A 965 -29.72 -57.09 -32.06
CA ASP A 965 -29.37 -57.78 -33.30
C ASP A 965 -29.64 -59.29 -33.20
N ARG A 966 -29.26 -59.91 -32.08
CA ARG A 966 -29.56 -61.33 -31.81
C ARG A 966 -31.06 -61.61 -31.70
N LEU A 967 -31.83 -60.70 -31.11
CA LEU A 967 -33.28 -60.80 -31.06
C LEU A 967 -33.87 -60.72 -32.48
N GLY A 968 -33.41 -59.78 -33.29
CA GLY A 968 -33.84 -59.66 -34.69
C GLY A 968 -33.47 -60.87 -35.55
N GLU A 969 -32.32 -61.52 -35.30
CA GLU A 969 -31.99 -62.81 -35.91
C GLU A 969 -32.93 -63.93 -35.46
N LYS A 970 -33.24 -64.00 -34.16
CA LYS A 970 -34.17 -65.00 -33.59
C LYS A 970 -35.60 -64.81 -34.06
N GLU A 971 -36.06 -63.58 -34.24
CA GLU A 971 -37.35 -63.25 -34.85
C GLU A 971 -37.41 -63.74 -36.29
N LYS A 972 -36.37 -63.49 -37.09
CA LYS A 972 -36.27 -64.04 -38.47
C LYS A 972 -36.25 -65.57 -38.50
N GLU A 973 -35.61 -66.23 -37.52
CA GLU A 973 -35.67 -67.68 -37.38
C GLU A 973 -37.07 -68.17 -37.01
N MET A 974 -37.74 -67.51 -36.05
CA MET A 974 -39.13 -67.83 -35.68
C MET A 974 -40.09 -67.64 -36.86
N GLU A 975 -39.91 -66.59 -37.65
CA GLU A 975 -40.73 -66.34 -38.83
C GLU A 975 -40.56 -67.45 -39.87
N LYS A 976 -39.32 -67.93 -40.10
CA LYS A 976 -39.06 -69.11 -40.93
C LYS A 976 -39.71 -70.38 -40.39
N VAL A 977 -39.71 -70.57 -39.07
CA VAL A 977 -40.37 -71.72 -38.41
C VAL A 977 -41.88 -71.62 -38.53
N SER A 978 -42.45 -70.44 -38.33
CA SER A 978 -43.89 -70.16 -38.49
C SER A 978 -44.35 -70.47 -39.93
N TRP A 979 -43.61 -70.01 -40.94
CA TRP A 979 -43.87 -70.35 -42.34
C TRP A 979 -43.84 -71.87 -42.60
N ARG A 980 -42.89 -72.60 -42.01
CA ARG A 980 -42.84 -74.06 -42.13
C ARG A 980 -44.02 -74.73 -41.43
N SER A 981 -44.46 -74.22 -40.27
CA SER A 981 -45.63 -74.73 -39.56
C SER A 981 -46.91 -74.56 -40.38
N ILE A 982 -47.11 -73.37 -40.95
CA ILE A 982 -48.27 -73.08 -41.81
C ILE A 982 -48.28 -74.01 -43.03
N GLU A 983 -47.12 -74.24 -43.65
CA GLU A 983 -47.02 -75.17 -44.79
C GLU A 983 -47.25 -76.64 -44.38
N THR A 984 -46.84 -77.05 -43.17
CA THR A 984 -47.15 -78.40 -42.67
C THR A 984 -48.62 -78.56 -42.33
N ASP A 985 -49.26 -77.53 -41.75
CA ASP A 985 -50.69 -77.55 -41.42
C ASP A 985 -51.53 -77.63 -42.71
N ARG A 986 -51.15 -76.86 -43.74
CA ARG A 986 -51.75 -76.92 -45.08
C ARG A 986 -51.66 -78.32 -45.70
N ARG A 987 -50.49 -78.97 -45.60
CA ARG A 987 -50.31 -80.35 -46.09
C ARG A 987 -51.10 -81.38 -45.27
N LEU A 988 -51.23 -81.15 -43.97
CA LEU A 988 -52.00 -82.01 -43.09
C LEU A 988 -53.50 -81.91 -43.42
N GLU A 989 -54.00 -80.71 -43.67
CA GLU A 989 -55.37 -80.46 -44.14
C GLU A 989 -55.64 -81.14 -45.50
N GLU A 990 -54.72 -81.02 -46.46
CA GLU A 990 -54.79 -81.74 -47.74
C GLU A 990 -54.86 -83.27 -47.55
N LEU A 991 -54.04 -83.82 -46.66
CA LEU A 991 -54.04 -85.25 -46.34
C LEU A 991 -55.33 -85.68 -45.64
N GLU A 992 -55.85 -84.89 -44.70
CA GLU A 992 -57.13 -85.15 -44.03
C GLU A 992 -58.29 -85.15 -45.03
N THR A 993 -58.32 -84.21 -45.99
CA THR A 993 -59.32 -84.23 -47.05
C THR A 993 -59.19 -85.47 -47.94
N ALA A 994 -57.98 -85.85 -48.35
CA ALA A 994 -57.76 -87.05 -49.15
C ALA A 994 -58.14 -88.34 -48.40
N VAL A 995 -57.87 -88.42 -47.09
CA VAL A 995 -58.29 -89.56 -46.25
C VAL A 995 -59.82 -89.63 -46.18
N ARG A 996 -60.48 -88.49 -45.93
CA ARG A 996 -61.95 -88.42 -45.87
C ARG A 996 -62.60 -88.86 -47.18
N GLU A 997 -62.09 -88.39 -48.32
CA GLU A 997 -62.54 -88.83 -49.65
C GLU A 997 -62.34 -90.34 -49.85
N LYS A 998 -61.23 -90.91 -49.37
CA LYS A 998 -60.97 -92.35 -49.44
C LYS A 998 -61.87 -93.17 -48.52
N GLU A 999 -62.17 -92.67 -47.33
CA GLU A 999 -63.14 -93.30 -46.42
C GLU A 999 -64.53 -93.30 -47.04
N GLU A 1000 -64.97 -92.20 -47.65
CA GLU A 1000 -66.22 -92.12 -48.41
C GLU A 1000 -66.24 -93.10 -49.59
N GLU A 1001 -65.15 -93.22 -50.35
CA GLU A 1001 -64.99 -94.19 -51.45
C GLU A 1001 -65.07 -95.64 -50.94
N ILE A 1002 -64.49 -95.94 -49.77
CA ILE A 1002 -64.56 -97.26 -49.14
C ILE A 1002 -65.99 -97.55 -48.66
N VAL A 1003 -66.67 -96.59 -48.04
CA VAL A 1003 -68.07 -96.73 -47.61
C VAL A 1003 -68.97 -96.99 -48.83
N ALA A 1004 -68.77 -96.26 -49.93
CA ALA A 1004 -69.49 -96.48 -51.18
C ALA A 1004 -69.25 -97.90 -51.73
N ARG A 1005 -67.99 -98.34 -51.85
CA ARG A 1005 -67.67 -99.72 -52.27
C ARG A 1005 -68.24 -100.78 -51.33
N ASN A 1006 -68.25 -100.54 -50.02
CA ASN A 1006 -68.83 -101.48 -49.07
C ASN A 1006 -70.35 -101.59 -49.24
N LYS A 1007 -71.03 -100.48 -49.55
CA LYS A 1007 -72.46 -100.47 -49.89
C LYS A 1007 -72.72 -101.24 -51.19
N GLU A 1008 -71.89 -101.08 -52.21
CA GLU A 1008 -71.96 -101.88 -53.45
C GLU A 1008 -71.72 -103.37 -53.19
N LYS A 1009 -70.73 -103.73 -52.37
CA LYS A 1009 -70.48 -105.12 -51.97
C LYS A 1009 -71.66 -105.72 -51.20
N LEU A 1010 -72.26 -104.98 -50.27
CA LEU A 1010 -73.45 -105.42 -49.54
C LEU A 1010 -74.63 -105.66 -50.48
N GLU A 1011 -74.83 -104.78 -51.48
CA GLU A 1011 -75.89 -104.98 -52.47
C GLU A 1011 -75.60 -106.17 -53.39
N ALA A 1012 -74.34 -106.37 -53.79
CA ALA A 1012 -73.92 -107.56 -54.55
C ALA A 1012 -74.12 -108.86 -53.76
N ILE A 1013 -73.79 -108.87 -52.46
CA ILE A 1013 -74.04 -110.00 -51.55
C ILE A 1013 -75.56 -110.26 -51.46
N LYS A 1014 -76.37 -109.21 -51.32
CA LYS A 1014 -77.84 -109.34 -51.27
C LYS A 1014 -78.41 -109.94 -52.56
N GLN A 1015 -77.93 -109.51 -53.73
CA GLN A 1015 -78.31 -110.08 -55.02
C GLN A 1015 -77.90 -111.56 -55.15
N LEU A 1016 -76.69 -111.92 -54.71
CA LEU A 1016 -76.22 -113.30 -54.68
C LEU A 1016 -77.06 -114.17 -53.73
N SER A 1017 -77.40 -113.67 -52.54
CA SER A 1017 -78.27 -114.37 -51.59
C SER A 1017 -79.65 -114.64 -52.17
N GLN A 1018 -80.28 -113.65 -52.83
CA GLN A 1018 -81.55 -113.85 -53.53
C GLN A 1018 -81.45 -114.91 -54.64
N MET A 1019 -80.33 -114.97 -55.35
CA MET A 1019 -80.10 -115.98 -56.39
C MET A 1019 -79.87 -117.39 -55.81
N ILE A 1020 -79.22 -117.49 -54.65
CA ILE A 1020 -79.09 -118.75 -53.90
C ILE A 1020 -80.46 -119.22 -53.42
N ASP A 1021 -81.27 -118.34 -52.84
CA ASP A 1021 -82.63 -118.68 -52.39
C ASP A 1021 -83.51 -119.15 -53.57
N TYR A 1022 -83.41 -118.49 -54.72
CA TYR A 1022 -84.08 -118.91 -55.95
C TYR A 1022 -83.62 -120.30 -56.45
N GLN A 1023 -82.31 -120.59 -56.37
CA GLN A 1023 -81.78 -121.91 -56.70
C GLN A 1023 -82.27 -122.98 -55.71
N HIS A 1024 -82.26 -122.69 -54.41
CA HIS A 1024 -82.77 -123.58 -53.36
C HIS A 1024 -84.25 -123.88 -53.55
N GLU A 1025 -85.07 -122.88 -53.86
CA GLU A 1025 -86.50 -123.06 -54.18
C GLU A 1025 -86.69 -124.00 -55.39
N LYS A 1026 -85.89 -123.80 -56.45
CA LYS A 1026 -85.91 -124.68 -57.63
C LYS A 1026 -85.45 -126.11 -57.34
N TYR A 1027 -84.43 -126.30 -56.50
CA TYR A 1027 -83.96 -127.62 -56.08
C TYR A 1027 -84.96 -128.30 -55.14
N ASN A 1028 -85.64 -127.56 -54.26
CA ASN A 1028 -86.73 -128.07 -53.43
C ASN A 1028 -87.90 -128.54 -54.29
N GLN A 1029 -88.28 -127.76 -55.31
CA GLN A 1029 -89.28 -128.18 -56.30
C GLN A 1029 -88.84 -129.46 -57.04
N LEU A 1030 -87.55 -129.59 -57.41
CA LEU A 1030 -87.01 -130.82 -58.01
C LEU A 1030 -87.00 -132.02 -57.03
N GLY A 1031 -86.74 -131.77 -55.74
CA GLY A 1031 -86.82 -132.75 -54.66
C GLY A 1031 -88.25 -133.26 -54.44
N GLU A 1032 -89.26 -132.38 -54.50
CA GLU A 1032 -90.67 -132.76 -54.45
C GLU A 1032 -91.12 -133.58 -55.67
N TYR A 1033 -90.56 -133.31 -56.85
CA TYR A 1033 -90.77 -134.13 -58.05
C TYR A 1033 -90.17 -135.54 -57.91
N LEU A 1034 -89.01 -135.68 -57.25
CA LEU A 1034 -88.36 -136.98 -57.02
C LEU A 1034 -89.02 -137.80 -55.91
N VAL A 1035 -89.63 -137.17 -54.90
CA VAL A 1035 -90.38 -137.85 -53.83
C VAL A 1035 -91.70 -138.46 -54.35
N ARG A 1036 -92.26 -137.98 -55.46
CA ARG A 1036 -93.45 -138.57 -56.11
C ARG A 1036 -93.16 -139.80 -57.00
N LEU A 1037 -91.89 -140.25 -57.11
CA LEU A 1037 -91.45 -141.27 -58.08
C LEU A 1037 -90.91 -142.58 -57.48
N LYS A 1038 -91.39 -143.02 -56.30
CA LYS A 1038 -91.14 -144.38 -55.79
C LYS A 1038 -92.41 -145.13 -55.36
N PRO A 1039 -92.77 -146.24 -56.02
CA PRO A 1039 -93.71 -147.23 -55.49
C PRO A 1039 -93.00 -148.41 -54.80
N SER A 1040 -93.53 -148.79 -53.64
CA SER A 1040 -93.35 -150.10 -53.00
C SER A 1040 -93.95 -151.23 -53.84
N ASN A 1041 -93.27 -152.38 -53.97
CA ASN A 1041 -93.85 -153.71 -53.71
C ASN A 1041 -92.86 -154.89 -53.91
N ASN A 1042 -92.60 -155.59 -52.81
CA ASN A 1042 -92.77 -157.03 -52.58
C ASN A 1042 -92.92 -158.04 -53.77
N ARG A 1043 -92.12 -159.12 -53.62
CA ARG A 1043 -92.37 -160.58 -53.84
C ARG A 1043 -91.91 -161.29 -55.14
N ARG A 1044 -90.97 -162.21 -54.88
CA ARG A 1044 -90.77 -163.62 -55.35
C ARG A 1044 -91.01 -164.01 -56.83
N ARG A 1045 -89.99 -164.69 -57.36
CA ARG A 1045 -89.87 -165.49 -58.61
C ARG A 1045 -91.18 -166.12 -59.11
N LEU A 1046 -91.61 -165.70 -60.30
CA LEU A 1046 -91.53 -166.46 -61.54
C LEU A 1046 -91.31 -165.46 -62.70
#